data_AF-A0A1N6XGE6-F1
#
_entry.id   AF-A0A1N6XGE6-F1
#
_cell.length_a   1.000
_cell.length_b   1.000
_cell.length_c   1.000
_cell.angle_alpha   90.00
_cell.angle_beta   90.00
_cell.angle_gamma   90.00
#
_symmetry.space_group_name_H-M   'P 1'
#
loop_
_entity.id
_entity.type
_entity.pdbx_description
1 polymer ?
#
loop_
_entity_poly.entity_id
_entity_poly.type
_entity_poly.pdbx_seq_one_letter_code
_entity_poly.pdbx_strand_id
1 'polypeptide(L)'
;MKKNLLLAGLLTTFSFVAKSQVGINTTNPQGVFNIDGLKNNPTTGVPTAAQAKDDLVTTSNGNLGLGLTTPGTTLDVNGAITNRETALAVAANAVTVPANVSLVRLTGAATGTVAISAFAAPNPGQRLIVYNNTTGGFDATLDGVTIPNGKALEFVFSNSFWRSTDGGSAGATPVNIYTADGTLAGNRVVTTAGNSLSFANGSNSVSVGTTGTEGIVRTNGSSRGSLLATGGGNSLTVYADDNGKTVMMTSGNNTGMDIGAFSADPVNILTNNVRRITADSGGNVGINTTSPGTTLDVNGAITNRETALAVTANAVTIPANVSQVQLTGAATANVAITAPAAPNPGQRLIVYNNTTGGFGATLDGVTVPNNQILEFVFSNSFWRSTDGGAVGATPANIYTVNGTLAGNRVVTTAGNSLSFTNGSNSVSVGTTGTEGIVRATGSSRGSFVATGGSAALSMYINDSGKAFVTTTGNGTGIDIGAATADPVSIITNNTQRVLITSTGSIGVNTPTPHASAILDLNGINRGFLLPKVLLTSTTDAATVPTPANGLLVYNNNSSMAPYGMGIYYNSGTSAAPRWTKLAPQTTDYQLLDVSTDVATVPVDQVAVGIGNIVDNIDLGLSLPVTIPANSTVKIVIDYNVPIGTTNSGTTQRGYYGVRFLRNGVEAQEGSRKFTVTEGSSTPVGSQMISLSGKFFETYTNTNAFPVTATYTLNGYVEGTNFPVRFNMWSASGANFNWGKATMGATLFAKDN
;
A
#
# COMPACT_ATOMS: atom_id res chain seq x y z
N MET A 1 90.19 78.79 27.28
CA MET A 1 91.09 78.65 26.10
C MET A 1 91.57 77.19 26.04
N LYS A 2 91.85 76.64 24.84
CA LYS A 2 92.42 75.29 24.57
C LYS A 2 91.76 74.06 25.25
N LYS A 3 90.94 73.35 24.45
CA LYS A 3 90.52 71.92 24.53
C LYS A 3 90.24 71.44 25.98
N ASN A 4 90.71 70.35 26.64
CA ASN A 4 91.49 69.12 26.33
C ASN A 4 90.90 68.17 25.26
N LEU A 5 91.50 66.99 25.02
CA LEU A 5 91.19 66.13 23.85
C LEU A 5 91.63 64.65 24.01
N LEU A 6 91.55 63.88 22.91
CA LEU A 6 91.74 62.41 22.71
C LEU A 6 90.58 61.51 23.19
N LEU A 7 90.34 60.30 22.67
CA LEU A 7 90.40 59.72 21.29
C LEU A 7 89.75 58.30 21.40
N ALA A 8 88.50 58.06 20.97
CA ALA A 8 88.09 57.60 19.63
C ALA A 8 88.73 56.29 19.15
N GLY A 9 87.89 55.30 18.78
CA GLY A 9 88.35 54.02 18.22
C GLY A 9 87.36 52.86 18.38
N LEU A 10 87.62 51.99 19.34
CA LEU A 10 87.07 50.63 19.41
C LEU A 10 85.64 50.55 19.98
N LEU A 11 84.65 51.04 19.23
CA LEU A 11 83.40 50.33 18.86
C LEU A 11 82.42 51.27 18.12
N THR A 12 82.65 51.45 16.83
CA THR A 12 81.72 52.11 15.87
C THR A 12 80.48 51.24 15.55
N THR A 13 79.98 50.47 16.52
CA THR A 13 78.93 49.45 16.32
C THR A 13 77.90 49.33 17.46
N PHE A 14 78.06 50.00 18.61
CA PHE A 14 77.31 49.64 19.83
C PHE A 14 76.43 50.72 20.48
N SER A 15 76.76 52.02 20.32
CA SER A 15 76.10 53.18 20.95
C SER A 15 75.47 52.90 22.34
N PHE A 16 76.31 52.57 23.32
CA PHE A 16 75.89 52.28 24.69
C PHE A 16 75.09 53.42 25.34
N VAL A 17 74.23 53.03 26.29
CA VAL A 17 73.31 53.87 27.06
C VAL A 17 73.95 55.15 27.62
N ALA A 18 73.51 56.31 27.13
CA ALA A 18 73.82 57.62 27.72
C ALA A 18 72.70 58.65 27.43
N LYS A 19 71.71 58.75 28.33
CA LYS A 19 70.75 59.88 28.32
C LYS A 19 71.24 60.98 29.28
N SER A 20 71.18 62.24 28.83
CA SER A 20 71.84 63.38 29.46
C SER A 20 71.00 64.02 30.58
N GLN A 21 70.68 63.25 31.61
CA GLN A 21 69.86 63.68 32.76
C GLN A 21 70.75 63.87 33.99
N VAL A 22 70.46 64.88 34.82
CA VAL A 22 71.19 65.12 36.08
C VAL A 22 70.37 64.61 37.26
N GLY A 23 70.95 63.71 38.05
CA GLY A 23 70.44 63.30 39.35
C GLY A 23 71.40 63.72 40.47
N ILE A 24 70.85 64.27 41.54
CA ILE A 24 71.50 64.41 42.84
C ILE A 24 70.84 63.40 43.78
N ASN A 25 71.65 62.63 44.50
CA ASN A 25 71.29 61.48 45.34
C ASN A 25 70.62 60.27 44.63
N THR A 26 69.83 60.47 43.57
CA THR A 26 69.31 59.38 42.72
C THR A 26 70.25 59.04 41.56
N THR A 27 70.46 57.74 41.29
CA THR A 27 71.13 57.25 40.07
C THR A 27 70.17 57.12 38.87
N ASN A 28 68.92 57.54 39.05
CA ASN A 28 67.78 57.24 38.20
C ASN A 28 66.88 58.49 38.08
N PRO A 29 67.29 59.51 37.32
CA PRO A 29 66.55 60.77 37.21
C PRO A 29 65.28 60.60 36.37
N GLN A 30 64.19 61.23 36.81
CA GLN A 30 62.89 61.18 36.13
C GLN A 30 62.67 62.39 35.19
N GLY A 31 63.34 63.51 35.45
CA GLY A 31 63.38 64.71 34.60
C GLY A 31 64.76 64.98 34.00
N VAL A 32 65.06 66.26 33.73
CA VAL A 32 66.43 66.71 33.37
C VAL A 32 67.26 67.03 34.61
N PHE A 33 66.60 67.36 35.72
CA PHE A 33 67.20 67.60 37.02
C PHE A 33 66.32 66.96 38.10
N ASN A 34 66.84 65.97 38.83
CA ASN A 34 66.22 65.43 40.04
C ASN A 34 67.13 65.68 41.24
N ILE A 35 66.56 66.12 42.36
CA ILE A 35 67.16 66.04 43.69
C ILE A 35 66.29 65.08 44.51
N ASP A 36 66.91 64.03 45.04
CA ASP A 36 66.33 63.11 46.03
C ASP A 36 66.82 63.51 47.43
N GLY A 37 65.90 63.79 48.36
CA GLY A 37 66.25 64.36 49.67
C GLY A 37 66.84 63.32 50.62
N LEU A 38 66.19 62.16 50.73
CA LEU A 38 66.51 61.08 51.67
C LEU A 38 67.37 59.97 51.05
N LYS A 39 67.77 60.13 49.77
CA LYS A 39 68.53 59.16 48.98
C LYS A 39 67.82 57.80 48.90
N ASN A 40 66.51 57.85 48.70
CA ASN A 40 65.62 56.72 48.89
C ASN A 40 65.11 56.10 47.57
N ASN A 41 65.29 56.75 46.42
CA ASN A 41 64.74 56.31 45.14
C ASN A 41 65.31 54.98 44.63
N PRO A 42 64.52 54.17 43.90
CA PRO A 42 65.00 52.91 43.32
C PRO A 42 66.11 53.17 42.30
N THR A 43 67.09 52.27 42.21
CA THR A 43 68.24 52.41 41.29
C THR A 43 67.86 52.35 39.80
N THR A 44 66.67 51.83 39.48
CA THR A 44 66.02 51.84 38.15
C THR A 44 64.50 51.80 38.30
N GLY A 45 63.74 52.47 37.43
CA GLY A 45 62.26 52.46 37.43
C GLY A 45 61.65 53.66 38.17
N VAL A 46 60.35 53.89 38.04
CA VAL A 46 59.71 55.10 38.61
C VAL A 46 59.64 54.99 40.15
N PRO A 47 59.98 56.05 40.90
CA PRO A 47 59.81 56.09 42.35
C PRO A 47 58.37 55.85 42.84
N THR A 48 58.27 55.37 44.08
CA THR A 48 57.00 55.38 44.81
C THR A 48 56.63 56.80 45.25
N ALA A 49 55.33 57.07 45.42
CA ALA A 49 54.84 58.36 45.91
C ALA A 49 55.26 58.69 47.37
N ALA A 50 55.88 57.74 48.09
CA ALA A 50 56.47 57.98 49.41
C ALA A 50 57.91 58.51 49.29
N GLN A 51 58.69 57.98 48.35
CA GLN A 51 60.04 58.45 48.00
C GLN A 51 59.99 59.83 47.32
N ALA A 52 59.07 59.98 46.36
CA ALA A 52 58.86 61.23 45.64
C ALA A 52 58.47 62.41 46.54
N LYS A 53 58.03 62.20 47.79
CA LYS A 53 57.57 63.29 48.66
C LYS A 53 58.67 64.22 49.16
N ASP A 54 59.92 63.79 49.10
CA ASP A 54 61.10 64.64 49.34
C ASP A 54 61.91 64.94 48.06
N ASP A 55 61.45 64.46 46.90
CA ASP A 55 62.02 64.82 45.60
C ASP A 55 61.71 66.28 45.21
N LEU A 56 62.71 66.99 44.70
CA LEU A 56 62.54 68.15 43.82
C LEU A 56 62.90 67.73 42.40
N VAL A 57 62.05 68.04 41.42
CA VAL A 57 62.36 67.78 40.01
C VAL A 57 62.19 69.02 39.15
N THR A 58 63.00 69.11 38.10
CA THR A 58 62.75 69.95 36.93
C THR A 58 62.71 69.09 35.67
N THR A 59 61.64 69.24 34.87
CA THR A 59 61.52 68.55 33.57
C THR A 59 62.23 69.31 32.47
N SER A 60 62.43 68.68 31.30
CA SER A 60 62.94 69.36 30.08
C SER A 60 62.10 70.55 29.64
N ASN A 61 60.87 70.65 30.16
CA ASN A 61 59.88 71.65 29.79
C ASN A 61 59.90 72.85 30.74
N GLY A 62 60.85 72.89 31.69
CA GLY A 62 61.01 73.98 32.67
C GLY A 62 60.12 73.89 33.91
N ASN A 63 59.17 72.94 33.95
CA ASN A 63 58.32 72.71 35.13
C ASN A 63 59.16 72.30 36.34
N LEU A 64 59.10 73.10 37.41
CA LEU A 64 59.71 72.82 38.72
C LEU A 64 58.63 72.29 39.68
N GLY A 65 58.90 71.17 40.36
CA GLY A 65 57.97 70.59 41.32
C GLY A 65 58.62 70.12 42.60
N LEU A 66 57.86 70.22 43.70
CA LEU A 66 58.29 69.88 45.05
C LEU A 66 57.41 68.74 45.61
N GLY A 67 58.05 67.67 46.08
CA GLY A 67 57.39 66.43 46.48
C GLY A 67 56.86 65.63 45.28
N LEU A 68 57.54 65.71 44.12
CA LEU A 68 57.06 65.24 42.82
C LEU A 68 58.20 64.77 41.90
N THR A 69 58.08 63.58 41.33
CA THR A 69 58.98 63.04 40.29
C THR A 69 58.77 63.65 38.91
N THR A 70 57.57 64.12 38.61
CA THR A 70 57.17 64.66 37.29
C THR A 70 56.26 65.88 37.48
N PRO A 71 56.85 67.07 37.70
CA PRO A 71 56.13 68.33 37.91
C PRO A 71 55.14 68.66 36.78
N GLY A 72 53.87 68.84 37.12
CA GLY A 72 52.79 69.09 36.16
C GLY A 72 52.76 70.52 35.61
N THR A 73 53.18 71.50 36.42
CA THR A 73 53.14 72.93 36.10
C THR A 73 54.47 73.64 36.31
N THR A 74 54.61 74.87 35.77
CA THR A 74 55.83 75.69 35.83
C THR A 74 56.42 75.80 37.24
N LEU A 75 55.53 75.98 38.22
CA LEU A 75 55.77 75.69 39.63
C LEU A 75 54.65 74.74 40.10
N ASP A 76 55.02 73.67 40.77
CA ASP A 76 54.13 72.64 41.30
C ASP A 76 54.55 72.29 42.74
N VAL A 77 53.60 72.09 43.65
CA VAL A 77 53.88 71.95 45.09
C VAL A 77 52.92 70.93 45.69
N ASN A 78 53.43 69.74 46.02
CA ASN A 78 52.70 68.67 46.69
C ASN A 78 52.55 68.96 48.21
N GLY A 79 51.90 70.08 48.53
CA GLY A 79 51.77 70.62 49.89
C GLY A 79 50.97 71.92 49.93
N ALA A 80 50.75 72.45 51.13
CA ALA A 80 50.03 73.71 51.31
C ALA A 80 50.92 74.94 51.05
N ILE A 81 50.37 75.97 50.42
CA ILE A 81 51.01 77.28 50.21
C ILE A 81 50.36 78.29 51.16
N THR A 82 51.15 79.07 51.90
CA THR A 82 50.67 80.04 52.89
C THR A 82 51.07 81.47 52.50
N ASN A 83 50.07 82.32 52.23
CA ASN A 83 50.27 83.75 52.04
C ASN A 83 50.43 84.44 53.41
N ARG A 84 51.37 85.40 53.53
CA ARG A 84 51.55 86.18 54.76
C ARG A 84 50.59 87.37 54.79
N GLU A 85 49.87 87.52 55.90
CA GLU A 85 49.05 88.70 56.18
C GLU A 85 49.93 89.90 56.57
N THR A 86 49.65 91.07 56.00
CA THR A 86 50.26 92.35 56.39
C THR A 86 49.22 93.26 57.03
N ALA A 87 49.45 93.69 58.27
CA ALA A 87 48.57 94.64 58.95
C ALA A 87 48.88 96.08 58.51
N LEU A 88 47.85 96.85 58.13
CA LEU A 88 47.95 98.24 57.69
C LEU A 88 47.07 99.13 58.56
N ALA A 89 47.68 100.09 59.27
CA ALA A 89 46.96 101.05 60.09
C ALA A 89 46.31 102.13 59.22
N VAL A 90 45.00 102.34 59.41
CA VAL A 90 44.22 103.39 58.76
C VAL A 90 44.42 104.72 59.49
N ALA A 91 44.61 105.80 58.73
CA ALA A 91 44.72 107.16 59.27
C ALA A 91 43.81 108.10 58.46
N ALA A 92 43.07 108.99 59.14
CA ALA A 92 42.12 109.91 58.54
C ALA A 92 41.12 109.25 57.55
N ASN A 93 40.72 107.99 57.82
CA ASN A 93 39.84 107.16 56.98
C ASN A 93 40.36 106.89 55.55
N ALA A 94 41.69 106.88 55.37
CA ALA A 94 42.35 106.43 54.15
C ALA A 94 43.46 105.42 54.45
N VAL A 95 43.77 104.55 53.47
CA VAL A 95 44.88 103.61 53.54
C VAL A 95 45.42 103.28 52.14
N THR A 96 46.74 103.19 52.01
CA THR A 96 47.41 102.81 50.75
C THR A 96 47.97 101.41 50.87
N VAL A 97 47.67 100.53 49.89
CA VAL A 97 48.17 99.15 49.85
C VAL A 97 49.53 99.11 49.12
N PRO A 98 50.61 98.59 49.74
CA PRO A 98 51.91 98.45 49.08
C PRO A 98 51.91 97.46 47.90
N ALA A 99 52.81 97.61 46.93
CA ALA A 99 52.85 96.78 45.71
C ALA A 99 53.17 95.29 45.92
N ASN A 100 53.78 94.93 47.06
CA ASN A 100 54.37 93.62 47.31
C ASN A 100 53.59 92.77 48.33
N VAL A 101 52.26 92.92 48.38
CA VAL A 101 51.37 92.14 49.26
C VAL A 101 50.22 91.50 48.49
N SER A 102 49.79 90.31 48.96
CA SER A 102 48.63 89.58 48.42
C SER A 102 47.59 89.24 49.49
N LEU A 103 47.84 89.58 50.76
CA LEU A 103 46.89 89.51 51.86
C LEU A 103 47.15 90.66 52.83
N VAL A 104 46.17 91.53 53.03
CA VAL A 104 46.26 92.66 53.97
C VAL A 104 45.09 92.69 54.95
N ARG A 105 45.36 93.14 56.16
CA ARG A 105 44.37 93.41 57.20
C ARG A 105 44.41 94.87 57.59
N LEU A 106 43.31 95.59 57.38
CA LEU A 106 43.15 96.97 57.80
C LEU A 106 42.91 97.02 59.31
N THR A 107 43.57 97.95 60.01
CA THR A 107 43.52 98.09 61.47
C THR A 107 43.52 99.56 61.89
N GLY A 108 43.32 99.84 63.19
CA GLY A 108 43.18 101.20 63.72
C GLY A 108 41.72 101.66 63.77
N ALA A 109 41.51 102.88 64.28
CA ALA A 109 40.19 103.44 64.53
C ALA A 109 39.72 104.31 63.35
N ALA A 110 38.76 103.80 62.59
CA ALA A 110 38.07 104.53 61.54
C ALA A 110 36.89 105.33 62.11
N THR A 111 36.71 106.57 61.64
CA THR A 111 35.60 107.47 62.00
C THR A 111 34.64 107.72 60.83
N GLY A 112 34.82 106.99 59.73
CA GLY A 112 34.04 107.02 58.50
C GLY A 112 34.54 105.93 57.54
N THR A 113 33.86 105.76 56.40
CA THR A 113 34.21 104.76 55.37
C THR A 113 35.67 104.90 54.93
N VAL A 114 36.40 103.78 54.91
CA VAL A 114 37.85 103.77 54.63
C VAL A 114 38.11 103.68 53.13
N ALA A 115 38.66 104.76 52.56
CA ALA A 115 39.11 104.77 51.17
C ALA A 115 40.42 103.96 51.02
N ILE A 116 40.38 102.88 50.24
CA ILE A 116 41.57 102.08 49.92
C ILE A 116 42.13 102.54 48.57
N SER A 117 43.35 103.05 48.58
CA SER A 117 44.15 103.24 47.37
C SER A 117 45.08 102.04 47.20
N ALA A 118 44.78 101.16 46.24
CA ALA A 118 45.69 100.09 45.85
C ALA A 118 46.56 100.53 44.66
N PHE A 119 47.75 99.96 44.58
CA PHE A 119 48.60 100.05 43.40
C PHE A 119 47.92 99.42 42.18
N ALA A 120 48.20 99.94 40.98
CA ALA A 120 47.94 99.21 39.75
C ALA A 120 48.92 98.04 39.66
N ALA A 121 48.43 96.80 39.58
CA ALA A 121 49.30 95.64 39.55
C ALA A 121 50.09 95.58 38.23
N PRO A 122 51.40 95.26 38.24
CA PRO A 122 52.20 95.21 37.01
C PRO A 122 51.70 94.20 35.97
N ASN A 123 51.03 93.14 36.42
CA ASN A 123 50.49 92.09 35.59
C ASN A 123 49.00 91.86 35.91
N PRO A 124 48.11 91.83 34.90
CA PRO A 124 46.74 91.34 35.08
C PRO A 124 46.74 89.90 35.63
N GLY A 125 45.78 89.59 36.51
CA GLY A 125 45.72 88.30 37.20
C GLY A 125 46.41 88.25 38.57
N GLN A 126 47.15 89.29 38.98
CA GLN A 126 47.63 89.39 40.36
C GLN A 126 46.45 89.42 41.34
N ARG A 127 46.56 88.64 42.43
CA ARG A 127 45.53 88.46 43.45
C ARG A 127 45.87 89.28 44.70
N LEU A 128 44.85 89.88 45.32
CA LEU A 128 44.94 90.63 46.58
C LEU A 128 43.71 90.30 47.44
N ILE A 129 43.94 89.77 48.63
CA ILE A 129 42.91 89.57 49.65
C ILE A 129 42.95 90.77 50.60
N VAL A 130 41.80 91.42 50.82
CA VAL A 130 41.67 92.56 51.75
C VAL A 130 40.68 92.20 52.85
N TYR A 131 41.15 92.17 54.09
CA TYR A 131 40.35 92.01 55.30
C TYR A 131 40.16 93.38 55.99
N ASN A 132 38.93 93.89 56.04
CA ASN A 132 38.63 95.06 56.87
C ASN A 132 38.43 94.62 58.33
N ASN A 133 39.33 95.04 59.22
CA ASN A 133 39.27 94.78 60.66
C ASN A 133 39.54 96.08 61.45
N THR A 134 38.90 97.16 61.04
CA THR A 134 39.01 98.48 61.69
C THR A 134 38.05 98.59 62.87
N THR A 135 38.49 99.27 63.92
CA THR A 135 37.60 99.66 65.03
C THR A 135 36.84 100.93 64.66
N GLY A 136 35.62 101.08 65.18
CA GLY A 136 34.70 102.18 64.81
C GLY A 136 33.53 101.77 63.91
N GLY A 137 33.61 100.61 63.24
CA GLY A 137 32.45 99.96 62.61
C GLY A 137 32.24 100.22 61.11
N PHE A 138 33.08 101.04 60.47
CA PHE A 138 32.87 101.47 59.09
C PHE A 138 33.45 100.50 58.04
N ASP A 139 32.77 100.42 56.91
CA ASP A 139 33.22 99.65 55.74
C ASP A 139 34.45 100.29 55.08
N ALA A 140 35.13 99.52 54.23
CA ALA A 140 36.20 100.01 53.38
C ALA A 140 35.80 99.88 51.90
N THR A 141 36.43 100.64 51.00
CA THR A 141 36.09 100.63 49.57
C THR A 141 37.33 100.65 48.69
N LEU A 142 37.40 99.72 47.74
CA LEU A 142 38.45 99.63 46.72
C LEU A 142 37.81 99.62 45.33
N ASP A 143 38.21 100.54 44.44
CA ASP A 143 37.70 100.68 43.07
C ASP A 143 36.16 100.65 42.94
N GLY A 144 35.46 101.20 43.95
CA GLY A 144 34.00 101.25 44.04
C GLY A 144 33.34 100.00 44.65
N VAL A 145 34.09 98.93 44.91
CA VAL A 145 33.61 97.72 45.59
C VAL A 145 33.75 97.87 47.10
N THR A 146 32.65 97.66 47.82
CA THR A 146 32.61 97.72 49.29
C THR A 146 33.13 96.42 49.92
N ILE A 147 33.97 96.56 50.93
CA ILE A 147 34.50 95.48 51.78
C ILE A 147 33.94 95.71 53.19
N PRO A 148 32.89 94.97 53.60
CA PRO A 148 32.22 95.20 54.87
C PRO A 148 33.15 95.04 56.07
N ASN A 149 32.94 95.79 57.15
CA ASN A 149 33.77 95.61 58.34
C ASN A 149 33.61 94.19 58.93
N GLY A 150 34.73 93.59 59.34
CA GLY A 150 34.79 92.20 59.79
C GLY A 150 34.74 91.17 58.64
N LYS A 151 34.89 91.57 57.38
CA LYS A 151 34.92 90.66 56.21
C LYS A 151 36.19 90.80 55.39
N ALA A 152 36.57 89.69 54.76
CA ALA A 152 37.66 89.60 53.81
C ALA A 152 37.11 89.27 52.42
N LEU A 153 37.47 90.06 51.42
CA LEU A 153 37.18 89.81 50.01
C LEU A 153 38.49 89.57 49.26
N GLU A 154 38.46 88.67 48.27
CA GLU A 154 39.56 88.47 47.33
C GLU A 154 39.29 89.20 46.02
N PHE A 155 40.32 89.89 45.53
CA PHE A 155 40.31 90.68 44.32
C PHE A 155 41.37 90.18 43.33
N VAL A 156 41.07 90.34 42.04
CA VAL A 156 42.02 90.14 40.95
C VAL A 156 42.16 91.45 40.17
N PHE A 157 43.39 91.87 39.89
CA PHE A 157 43.62 93.05 39.05
C PHE A 157 43.38 92.73 37.57
N SER A 158 42.48 93.46 36.92
CA SER A 158 42.13 93.26 35.50
C SER A 158 41.52 94.52 34.87
N ASN A 159 41.97 94.86 33.66
CA ASN A 159 41.60 96.07 32.92
C ASN A 159 41.78 97.36 33.75
N SER A 160 42.94 97.49 34.39
CA SER A 160 43.37 98.63 35.23
C SER A 160 42.63 98.84 36.55
N PHE A 161 41.77 97.91 36.99
CA PHE A 161 41.04 97.97 38.25
C PHE A 161 41.11 96.64 39.02
N TRP A 162 40.94 96.69 40.33
CA TRP A 162 40.72 95.52 41.19
C TRP A 162 39.23 95.09 41.14
N ARG A 163 38.98 93.79 40.94
CA ARG A 163 37.62 93.23 40.83
C ARG A 163 37.45 92.06 41.78
N SER A 164 36.35 92.00 42.53
CA SER A 164 36.11 90.92 43.49
C SER A 164 35.83 89.57 42.79
N THR A 165 36.11 88.48 43.50
CA THR A 165 35.89 87.11 43.01
C THR A 165 34.59 86.46 43.52
N ASP A 166 33.79 87.17 44.30
CA ASP A 166 32.54 86.70 44.91
C ASP A 166 31.29 86.94 44.04
N GLY A 167 31.44 87.61 42.90
CA GLY A 167 30.34 87.90 41.96
C GLY A 167 29.47 89.09 42.37
N GLY A 168 29.90 89.91 43.34
CA GLY A 168 29.16 91.06 43.87
C GLY A 168 28.95 92.22 42.89
N SER A 169 28.09 92.05 41.88
CA SER A 169 27.52 93.13 41.07
C SER A 169 25.99 93.17 41.25
N ALA A 170 25.39 94.34 41.02
CA ALA A 170 24.00 94.60 41.39
C ALA A 170 22.97 94.00 40.41
N GLY A 171 22.20 93.01 40.89
CA GLY A 171 20.85 92.69 40.41
C GLY A 171 20.71 91.58 39.36
N ALA A 172 19.87 90.59 39.69
CA ALA A 172 19.12 89.69 38.78
C ALA A 172 19.93 88.65 37.93
N THR A 173 19.38 87.50 37.50
CA THR A 173 18.25 86.69 38.04
C THR A 173 18.55 85.16 37.95
N PRO A 174 17.94 84.29 37.10
CA PRO A 174 17.62 82.93 37.51
C PRO A 174 18.49 81.83 36.87
N VAL A 175 18.49 80.64 37.47
CA VAL A 175 19.16 79.46 36.91
C VAL A 175 18.34 78.90 35.75
N ASN A 176 18.69 79.29 34.52
CA ASN A 176 18.26 78.58 33.30
C ASN A 176 18.93 77.19 33.25
N ILE A 177 18.26 76.22 32.64
CA ILE A 177 18.81 74.86 32.45
C ILE A 177 19.96 74.91 31.43
N TYR A 178 19.85 75.78 30.43
CA TYR A 178 20.87 76.09 29.41
C TYR A 178 21.87 77.15 29.87
N THR A 179 23.03 77.22 29.22
CA THR A 179 23.86 78.44 29.20
C THR A 179 23.21 79.53 28.34
N ALA A 180 23.71 80.77 28.41
CA ALA A 180 23.07 81.94 27.78
C ALA A 180 23.04 81.90 26.22
N ASP A 181 23.82 81.00 25.63
CA ASP A 181 23.89 80.68 24.20
C ASP A 181 22.92 79.55 23.77
N GLY A 182 22.15 78.99 24.71
CA GLY A 182 21.26 77.86 24.46
C GLY A 182 21.95 76.49 24.42
N THR A 183 23.25 76.40 24.76
CA THR A 183 23.97 75.11 24.74
C THR A 183 23.94 74.40 26.09
N LEU A 184 24.43 73.16 26.10
CA LEU A 184 24.61 72.32 27.28
C LEU A 184 25.97 71.64 27.20
N ALA A 185 26.94 72.09 28.00
CA ALA A 185 28.30 71.53 28.03
C ALA A 185 28.42 70.10 28.64
N GLY A 186 27.29 69.40 28.84
CA GLY A 186 27.19 68.08 29.44
C GLY A 186 25.79 67.82 30.01
N ASN A 187 25.52 66.57 30.41
CA ASN A 187 24.23 66.17 30.99
C ASN A 187 23.92 66.96 32.27
N ARG A 188 22.77 67.63 32.32
CA ARG A 188 22.25 68.32 33.52
C ARG A 188 21.25 67.43 34.24
N VAL A 189 21.46 67.22 35.55
CA VAL A 189 20.49 66.53 36.42
C VAL A 189 19.54 67.58 37.00
N VAL A 190 18.25 67.50 36.66
CA VAL A 190 17.21 68.40 37.18
C VAL A 190 16.50 67.72 38.36
N THR A 191 16.92 68.03 39.58
CA THR A 191 16.31 67.51 40.81
C THR A 191 15.07 68.34 41.16
N THR A 192 13.86 67.83 40.91
CA THR A 192 12.61 68.57 41.14
C THR A 192 12.10 68.56 42.58
N ALA A 193 12.70 67.74 43.46
CA ALA A 193 12.29 67.53 44.86
C ALA A 193 10.80 67.19 45.03
N GLY A 194 10.20 66.48 44.08
CA GLY A 194 8.78 66.08 44.09
C GLY A 194 7.84 67.02 43.33
N ASN A 195 8.33 68.16 42.84
CA ASN A 195 7.55 69.06 41.99
C ASN A 195 7.47 68.55 40.55
N SER A 196 6.38 68.91 39.85
CA SER A 196 6.19 68.60 38.43
C SER A 196 7.11 69.42 37.52
N LEU A 197 7.86 68.76 36.64
CA LEU A 197 8.58 69.40 35.54
C LEU A 197 7.70 69.38 34.28
N SER A 198 7.23 70.55 33.84
CA SER A 198 6.38 70.70 32.66
C SER A 198 7.12 71.41 31.52
N PHE A 199 7.03 70.86 30.31
CA PHE A 199 7.59 71.45 29.10
C PHE A 199 6.45 71.99 28.24
N ALA A 200 6.14 73.29 28.38
CA ALA A 200 5.15 73.96 27.56
C ALA A 200 5.78 74.47 26.26
N ASN A 201 5.34 73.94 25.12
CA ASN A 201 5.67 74.41 23.78
C ASN A 201 4.36 74.46 22.97
N GLY A 202 4.09 75.56 22.26
CA GLY A 202 2.73 75.94 21.84
C GLY A 202 2.01 74.93 20.93
N SER A 203 2.35 74.93 19.64
CA SER A 203 1.76 74.03 18.63
C SER A 203 2.72 72.92 18.19
N ASN A 204 3.86 72.78 18.87
CA ASN A 204 5.01 72.00 18.42
C ASN A 204 5.29 70.83 19.36
N SER A 205 5.90 69.77 18.82
CA SER A 205 6.35 68.62 19.61
C SER A 205 7.42 69.00 20.63
N VAL A 206 7.29 68.45 21.84
CA VAL A 206 8.40 68.32 22.78
C VAL A 206 9.10 67.00 22.45
N SER A 207 10.40 67.05 22.13
CA SER A 207 11.19 65.88 21.78
C SER A 207 12.38 65.70 22.72
N VAL A 208 12.76 64.43 22.95
CA VAL A 208 13.97 64.05 23.68
C VAL A 208 14.84 63.26 22.70
N GLY A 209 15.69 63.97 21.97
CA GLY A 209 16.54 63.40 20.93
C GLY A 209 17.99 63.17 21.39
N THR A 210 18.68 62.25 20.72
CA THR A 210 20.11 61.98 20.88
C THR A 210 20.75 61.81 19.51
N THR A 211 22.05 62.13 19.38
CA THR A 211 22.82 61.94 18.13
C THR A 211 23.47 60.56 18.01
N GLY A 212 23.36 59.70 19.04
CA GLY A 212 23.77 58.30 18.99
C GLY A 212 22.70 57.40 18.35
N THR A 213 23.07 56.14 18.07
CA THR A 213 22.23 55.13 17.40
C THR A 213 20.97 54.75 18.19
N GLU A 214 20.94 54.99 19.50
CA GLU A 214 19.78 54.76 20.37
C GLU A 214 19.55 55.98 21.28
N GLY A 215 18.31 56.48 21.31
CA GLY A 215 17.87 57.54 22.22
C GLY A 215 16.82 57.03 23.20
N ILE A 216 17.11 57.11 24.50
CA ILE A 216 16.31 56.44 25.54
C ILE A 216 15.61 57.46 26.46
N VAL A 217 14.28 57.49 26.41
CA VAL A 217 13.45 58.12 27.44
C VAL A 217 13.22 57.10 28.57
N ARG A 218 14.06 57.14 29.61
CA ARG A 218 13.97 56.22 30.76
C ARG A 218 13.14 56.86 31.90
N THR A 219 11.90 56.42 32.05
CA THR A 219 11.08 56.71 33.24
C THR A 219 11.40 55.67 34.33
N ASN A 220 11.67 56.12 35.56
CA ASN A 220 12.03 55.26 36.68
C ASN A 220 11.39 55.79 37.97
N GLY A 221 10.87 54.90 38.80
CA GLY A 221 10.15 55.23 40.03
C GLY A 221 10.07 54.01 40.95
N SER A 222 10.03 54.22 42.26
CA SER A 222 10.20 53.18 43.29
C SER A 222 9.08 52.13 43.37
N SER A 223 7.93 52.38 42.75
CA SER A 223 6.81 51.43 42.60
C SER A 223 6.37 51.30 41.13
N ARG A 224 6.47 52.38 40.34
CA ARG A 224 6.13 52.36 38.91
C ARG A 224 6.91 53.42 38.14
N GLY A 225 7.49 53.03 37.01
CA GLY A 225 7.96 53.93 35.97
C GLY A 225 6.98 53.92 34.80
N SER A 226 6.45 55.08 34.38
CA SER A 226 5.40 55.17 33.36
C SER A 226 5.59 56.32 32.38
N LEU A 227 5.37 56.05 31.09
CA LEU A 227 5.14 57.03 30.04
C LEU A 227 3.63 57.09 29.74
N LEU A 228 3.06 58.29 29.68
CA LEU A 228 1.64 58.53 29.44
C LEU A 228 1.47 59.52 28.28
N ALA A 229 0.66 59.17 27.30
CA ALA A 229 0.22 60.05 26.23
C ALA A 229 -1.32 60.19 26.28
N THR A 230 -1.83 61.42 26.23
CA THR A 230 -3.26 61.73 26.36
C THR A 230 -3.74 62.56 25.16
N GLY A 231 -4.85 62.16 24.55
CA GLY A 231 -5.50 62.88 23.45
C GLY A 231 -7.01 62.94 23.67
N GLY A 232 -7.54 64.13 23.98
CA GLY A 232 -8.93 64.30 24.38
C GLY A 232 -9.25 63.47 25.64
N GLY A 233 -10.30 62.63 25.57
CA GLY A 233 -10.70 61.71 26.64
C GLY A 233 -10.03 60.32 26.59
N ASN A 234 -9.01 60.13 25.75
CA ASN A 234 -8.33 58.84 25.54
C ASN A 234 -6.85 58.95 25.97
N SER A 235 -6.26 57.84 26.41
CA SER A 235 -4.84 57.76 26.74
C SER A 235 -4.19 56.43 26.35
N LEU A 236 -2.87 56.47 26.11
CA LEU A 236 -1.97 55.32 26.01
C LEU A 236 -0.95 55.42 27.16
N THR A 237 -0.84 54.37 27.97
CA THR A 237 0.14 54.26 29.05
C THR A 237 1.07 53.08 28.79
N VAL A 238 2.38 53.32 28.86
CA VAL A 238 3.42 52.28 28.90
C VAL A 238 4.06 52.36 30.29
N TYR A 239 4.11 51.25 31.04
CA TYR A 239 4.69 51.25 32.38
C TYR A 239 5.34 49.92 32.77
N ALA A 240 6.30 49.99 33.68
CA ALA A 240 6.77 48.84 34.45
C ALA A 240 6.21 48.95 35.88
N ASP A 241 5.62 47.88 36.38
CA ASP A 241 5.13 47.77 37.77
C ASP A 241 6.15 47.10 38.71
N ASP A 242 5.90 47.23 40.00
CA ASP A 242 6.63 46.58 41.10
C ASP A 242 6.39 45.06 41.19
N ASN A 243 5.43 44.53 40.42
CA ASN A 243 5.15 43.10 40.27
C ASN A 243 5.94 42.45 39.12
N GLY A 244 6.92 43.16 38.55
CA GLY A 244 7.84 42.64 37.54
C GLY A 244 7.26 42.56 36.13
N LYS A 245 6.17 43.30 35.83
CA LYS A 245 5.53 43.31 34.52
C LYS A 245 5.72 44.64 33.80
N THR A 246 6.10 44.56 32.53
CA THR A 246 6.00 45.67 31.58
C THR A 246 4.66 45.61 30.86
N VAL A 247 3.93 46.72 30.85
CA VAL A 247 2.54 46.81 30.40
C VAL A 247 2.39 47.97 29.40
N MET A 248 1.60 47.75 28.36
CA MET A 248 1.21 48.75 27.36
C MET A 248 -0.31 48.68 27.20
N MET A 249 -1.03 49.75 27.52
CA MET A 249 -2.49 49.76 27.63
C MET A 249 -3.08 51.11 27.21
N THR A 250 -4.22 51.06 26.54
CA THR A 250 -5.05 52.24 26.25
C THR A 250 -6.29 52.31 27.14
N SER A 251 -6.74 53.51 27.49
CA SER A 251 -7.97 53.72 28.28
C SER A 251 -8.70 55.02 27.92
N GLY A 252 -10.02 54.97 27.87
CA GLY A 252 -10.91 56.07 27.48
C GLY A 252 -12.26 55.54 27.00
N ASN A 253 -13.11 56.41 26.45
CA ASN A 253 -14.48 56.04 26.05
C ASN A 253 -14.54 55.21 24.75
N ASN A 254 -13.56 55.38 23.86
CA ASN A 254 -13.50 54.72 22.54
C ASN A 254 -12.06 54.29 22.19
N THR A 255 -11.35 53.63 23.13
CA THR A 255 -9.95 53.25 22.91
C THR A 255 -9.76 51.85 22.33
N GLY A 256 -9.47 51.79 21.02
CA GLY A 256 -8.66 50.73 20.44
C GLY A 256 -7.16 51.07 20.52
N MET A 257 -6.31 50.11 20.13
CA MET A 257 -4.87 50.31 19.96
C MET A 257 -4.42 49.64 18.67
N ASP A 258 -4.05 50.43 17.67
CA ASP A 258 -3.52 49.93 16.41
C ASP A 258 -2.01 49.66 16.54
N ILE A 259 -1.61 48.42 16.24
CA ILE A 259 -0.20 47.98 16.20
C ILE A 259 0.09 47.50 14.78
N GLY A 260 0.86 48.27 14.03
CA GLY A 260 1.10 48.00 12.60
C GLY A 260 2.41 48.56 12.09
N ALA A 261 2.80 48.11 10.89
CA ALA A 261 3.80 48.74 10.05
C ALA A 261 3.09 49.57 8.96
N PHE A 262 3.65 50.73 8.60
CA PHE A 262 3.17 51.51 7.44
C PHE A 262 3.80 51.04 6.12
N SER A 263 4.88 50.25 6.20
CA SER A 263 5.49 49.49 5.11
C SER A 263 4.93 48.08 5.05
N ALA A 264 5.24 47.32 3.99
CA ALA A 264 4.84 45.92 3.82
C ALA A 264 5.63 44.93 4.71
N ASP A 265 6.17 45.40 5.84
CA ASP A 265 6.96 44.62 6.80
C ASP A 265 6.06 43.89 7.80
N PRO A 266 6.41 42.67 8.22
CA PRO A 266 5.57 41.88 9.11
C PRO A 266 5.52 42.44 10.54
N VAL A 267 4.33 42.48 11.13
CA VAL A 267 4.12 42.79 12.55
C VAL A 267 4.39 41.54 13.39
N ASN A 268 5.20 41.66 14.44
CA ASN A 268 5.73 40.49 15.16
C ASN A 268 5.56 40.60 16.68
N ILE A 269 5.13 39.50 17.31
CA ILE A 269 5.22 39.28 18.75
C ILE A 269 6.33 38.26 18.99
N LEU A 270 7.34 38.64 19.77
CA LEU A 270 8.54 37.83 20.00
C LEU A 270 8.70 37.41 21.47
N THR A 271 9.29 36.23 21.70
CA THR A 271 9.87 35.86 23.00
C THR A 271 11.20 35.14 22.80
N ASN A 272 12.20 35.46 23.64
CA ASN A 272 13.60 35.05 23.46
C ASN A 272 14.17 35.38 22.06
N ASN A 273 13.87 36.58 21.54
CA ASN A 273 14.19 37.04 20.18
C ASN A 273 13.66 36.16 19.03
N VAL A 274 12.73 35.23 19.30
CA VAL A 274 12.07 34.40 18.28
C VAL A 274 10.66 34.91 18.05
N ARG A 275 10.29 35.16 16.78
CA ARG A 275 8.93 35.47 16.35
C ARG A 275 7.99 34.31 16.70
N ARG A 276 7.00 34.56 17.56
CA ARG A 276 5.99 33.57 17.98
C ARG A 276 4.66 33.76 17.28
N ILE A 277 4.30 35.02 17.02
CA ILE A 277 3.18 35.39 16.15
C ILE A 277 3.73 36.40 15.13
N THR A 278 3.41 36.19 13.87
CA THR A 278 3.80 37.03 12.73
C THR A 278 2.55 37.30 11.90
N ALA A 279 2.15 38.57 11.76
CA ALA A 279 1.20 38.99 10.74
C ALA A 279 1.98 39.50 9.52
N ASP A 280 1.73 38.92 8.35
CA ASP A 280 2.41 39.30 7.10
C ASP A 280 1.64 40.37 6.29
N SER A 281 2.27 40.89 5.24
CA SER A 281 1.67 41.88 4.33
C SER A 281 0.63 41.30 3.35
N GLY A 282 0.42 39.98 3.34
CA GLY A 282 -0.71 39.33 2.69
C GLY A 282 -1.96 39.25 3.58
N GLY A 283 -1.86 39.63 4.86
CA GLY A 283 -2.94 39.53 5.84
C GLY A 283 -3.03 38.15 6.52
N ASN A 284 -2.01 37.31 6.38
CA ASN A 284 -1.94 36.00 7.03
C ASN A 284 -1.30 36.11 8.42
N VAL A 285 -1.79 35.30 9.36
CA VAL A 285 -1.25 35.21 10.73
C VAL A 285 -0.57 33.86 10.93
N GLY A 286 0.75 33.87 11.04
CA GLY A 286 1.57 32.73 11.43
C GLY A 286 1.74 32.64 12.95
N ILE A 287 1.51 31.46 13.52
CA ILE A 287 1.87 31.10 14.89
C ILE A 287 2.96 30.03 14.83
N ASN A 288 4.11 30.31 15.46
CA ASN A 288 5.33 29.49 15.37
C ASN A 288 5.87 29.29 13.92
N THR A 289 5.42 30.11 12.97
CA THR A 289 5.92 30.24 11.61
C THR A 289 6.06 31.73 11.25
N THR A 290 7.06 32.05 10.43
CA THR A 290 7.34 33.43 9.94
C THR A 290 6.94 33.65 8.49
N SER A 291 6.36 32.62 7.85
CA SER A 291 5.96 32.62 6.45
C SER A 291 4.68 31.79 6.32
N PRO A 292 3.55 32.28 6.86
CA PRO A 292 2.29 31.55 6.90
C PRO A 292 1.75 31.24 5.50
N GLY A 293 1.41 29.98 5.24
CA GLY A 293 0.84 29.56 3.95
C GLY A 293 -0.65 29.87 3.77
N THR A 294 -1.34 30.21 4.86
CA THR A 294 -2.79 30.46 4.93
C THR A 294 -3.13 31.54 5.95
N THR A 295 -4.33 32.12 5.86
CA THR A 295 -4.79 33.27 6.67
C THR A 295 -4.61 33.09 8.18
N LEU A 296 -4.74 31.85 8.67
CA LEU A 296 -4.14 31.40 9.91
C LEU A 296 -3.30 30.17 9.59
N ASP A 297 -2.05 30.16 10.03
CA ASP A 297 -1.12 29.03 9.92
C ASP A 297 -0.49 28.79 11.30
N VAL A 298 -0.57 27.55 11.79
CA VAL A 298 -0.10 27.16 13.12
C VAL A 298 0.88 26.01 12.96
N ASN A 299 2.17 26.30 13.10
CA ASN A 299 3.23 25.30 13.07
C ASN A 299 3.32 24.59 14.44
N GLY A 300 2.31 23.78 14.73
CA GLY A 300 2.11 23.06 15.99
C GLY A 300 0.68 22.50 16.13
N ALA A 301 0.42 21.75 17.20
CA ALA A 301 -0.92 21.23 17.46
C ALA A 301 -1.86 22.31 18.01
N ILE A 302 -3.11 22.33 17.54
CA ILE A 302 -4.19 23.18 18.07
C ILE A 302 -5.01 22.37 19.08
N THR A 303 -5.08 22.83 20.33
CA THR A 303 -5.86 22.19 21.39
C THR A 303 -7.22 22.87 21.56
N ASN A 304 -8.29 22.18 21.16
CA ASN A 304 -9.66 22.58 21.53
C ASN A 304 -9.89 22.31 23.03
N ARG A 305 -10.67 23.16 23.70
CA ARG A 305 -11.12 22.91 25.08
C ARG A 305 -12.39 22.09 25.08
N GLU A 306 -12.31 20.88 25.61
CA GLU A 306 -13.48 20.01 25.82
C GLU A 306 -14.39 20.59 26.92
N THR A 307 -15.68 20.70 26.61
CA THR A 307 -16.72 21.14 27.55
C THR A 307 -17.62 19.96 27.91
N ALA A 308 -17.59 19.52 29.16
CA ALA A 308 -18.50 18.48 29.65
C ALA A 308 -19.93 19.02 29.80
N LEU A 309 -20.90 18.37 29.18
CA LEU A 309 -22.32 18.70 29.22
C LEU A 309 -23.11 17.49 29.73
N ALA A 310 -23.92 17.69 30.78
CA ALA A 310 -24.76 16.63 31.33
C ALA A 310 -26.06 16.49 30.54
N VAL A 311 -26.34 15.30 30.02
CA VAL A 311 -27.60 14.96 29.38
C VAL A 311 -28.71 14.92 30.43
N THR A 312 -29.82 15.60 30.13
CA THR A 312 -31.00 15.65 31.01
C THR A 312 -32.24 15.27 30.21
N ALA A 313 -33.04 14.33 30.70
CA ALA A 313 -34.23 13.82 30.01
C ALA A 313 -33.99 13.37 28.55
N ASN A 314 -32.81 12.82 28.25
CA ASN A 314 -32.34 12.46 26.90
C ASN A 314 -32.28 13.64 25.92
N ALA A 315 -31.98 14.85 26.41
CA ALA A 315 -31.64 16.01 25.61
C ALA A 315 -30.40 16.72 26.16
N VAL A 316 -29.71 17.48 25.30
CA VAL A 316 -28.59 18.35 25.65
C VAL A 316 -28.49 19.53 24.70
N THR A 317 -28.26 20.73 25.24
CA THR A 317 -28.04 21.94 24.44
C THR A 317 -26.56 22.31 24.49
N ILE A 318 -25.93 22.42 23.33
CA ILE A 318 -24.53 22.85 23.19
C ILE A 318 -24.50 24.40 23.27
N PRO A 319 -23.68 25.02 24.14
CA PRO A 319 -23.53 26.47 24.19
C PRO A 319 -22.90 27.04 22.92
N ALA A 320 -23.15 28.33 22.65
CA ALA A 320 -22.45 29.06 21.60
C ALA A 320 -20.93 29.14 21.89
N ASN A 321 -20.13 29.27 20.83
CA ASN A 321 -18.66 29.39 20.87
C ASN A 321 -17.91 28.19 21.49
N VAL A 322 -18.51 26.98 21.46
CA VAL A 322 -17.84 25.73 21.84
C VAL A 322 -17.46 24.94 20.58
N SER A 323 -16.20 24.48 20.51
CA SER A 323 -15.69 23.66 19.39
C SER A 323 -15.44 22.19 19.76
N GLN A 324 -15.52 21.82 21.04
CA GLN A 324 -15.48 20.43 21.50
C GLN A 324 -16.36 20.23 22.74
N VAL A 325 -17.28 19.27 22.70
CA VAL A 325 -18.11 18.86 23.84
C VAL A 325 -17.94 17.38 24.16
N GLN A 326 -18.04 17.06 25.45
CA GLN A 326 -18.24 15.70 25.95
C GLN A 326 -19.64 15.60 26.55
N LEU A 327 -20.48 14.74 25.99
CA LEU A 327 -21.81 14.46 26.54
C LEU A 327 -21.66 13.43 27.67
N THR A 328 -22.28 13.69 28.82
CA THR A 328 -22.08 12.92 30.06
C THR A 328 -23.40 12.65 30.78
N GLY A 329 -23.39 11.77 31.78
CA GLY A 329 -24.59 11.37 32.52
C GLY A 329 -25.29 10.15 31.90
N ALA A 330 -26.42 9.76 32.49
CA ALA A 330 -27.15 8.55 32.11
C ALA A 330 -28.22 8.85 31.05
N ALA A 331 -27.99 8.37 29.83
CA ALA A 331 -29.00 8.30 28.78
C ALA A 331 -29.88 7.05 28.99
N THR A 332 -31.20 7.23 28.92
CA THR A 332 -32.20 6.14 28.95
C THR A 332 -32.90 5.94 27.61
N ALA A 333 -32.62 6.80 26.63
CA ALA A 333 -32.99 6.71 25.23
C ALA A 333 -31.97 7.50 24.38
N ASN A 334 -32.12 7.50 23.05
CA ASN A 334 -31.30 8.36 22.16
C ASN A 334 -31.37 9.82 22.59
N VAL A 335 -30.21 10.49 22.61
CA VAL A 335 -30.07 11.85 23.12
C VAL A 335 -30.27 12.86 21.99
N ALA A 336 -31.21 13.79 22.13
CA ALA A 336 -31.35 14.91 21.20
C ALA A 336 -30.30 16.00 21.51
N ILE A 337 -29.44 16.32 20.54
CA ILE A 337 -28.46 17.40 20.63
C ILE A 337 -29.03 18.64 19.92
N THR A 338 -29.20 19.73 20.66
CA THR A 338 -29.51 21.04 20.08
C THR A 338 -28.24 21.89 20.09
N ALA A 339 -27.72 22.26 18.92
CA ALA A 339 -26.63 23.23 18.80
C ALA A 339 -27.15 24.52 18.15
N PRO A 340 -26.61 25.71 18.50
CA PRO A 340 -26.94 26.95 17.82
C PRO A 340 -26.50 26.89 16.35
N ALA A 341 -27.17 27.67 15.49
CA ALA A 341 -26.64 27.99 14.17
C ALA A 341 -25.30 28.73 14.33
N ALA A 342 -24.25 28.29 13.63
CA ALA A 342 -22.97 28.98 13.69
C ALA A 342 -23.08 30.35 12.99
N PRO A 343 -22.45 31.42 13.52
CA PRO A 343 -22.47 32.74 12.88
C PRO A 343 -21.88 32.75 11.47
N ASN A 344 -20.98 31.81 11.17
CA ASN A 344 -20.32 31.65 9.87
C ASN A 344 -20.35 30.18 9.43
N PRO A 345 -20.66 29.89 8.15
CA PRO A 345 -20.40 28.57 7.56
C PRO A 345 -18.92 28.20 7.68
N GLY A 346 -18.62 26.91 7.90
CA GLY A 346 -17.27 26.40 8.09
C GLY A 346 -16.82 26.26 9.56
N GLN A 347 -17.59 26.77 10.54
CA GLN A 347 -17.29 26.52 11.96
C GLN A 347 -17.31 25.01 12.25
N ARG A 348 -16.32 24.54 13.03
CA ARG A 348 -16.17 23.13 13.42
C ARG A 348 -16.68 22.90 14.86
N LEU A 349 -17.28 21.75 15.09
CA LEU A 349 -17.78 21.29 16.40
C LEU A 349 -17.51 19.79 16.56
N ILE A 350 -16.72 19.42 17.55
CA ILE A 350 -16.43 18.02 17.90
C ILE A 350 -17.37 17.59 19.03
N VAL A 351 -18.04 16.45 18.87
CA VAL A 351 -18.96 15.87 19.86
C VAL A 351 -18.47 14.48 20.24
N TYR A 352 -18.04 14.31 21.49
CA TYR A 352 -17.77 13.02 22.10
C TYR A 352 -18.99 12.58 22.92
N ASN A 353 -19.64 11.47 22.55
CA ASN A 353 -20.74 10.90 23.33
C ASN A 353 -20.17 9.93 24.38
N ASN A 354 -20.07 10.39 25.63
CA ASN A 354 -19.55 9.64 26.79
C ASN A 354 -20.67 9.40 27.82
N THR A 355 -21.88 9.10 27.34
CA THR A 355 -23.04 8.84 28.21
C THR A 355 -23.02 7.40 28.72
N THR A 356 -23.61 7.16 29.89
CA THR A 356 -23.90 5.80 30.36
C THR A 356 -25.29 5.38 29.87
N GLY A 357 -25.47 4.09 29.57
CA GLY A 357 -26.71 3.54 28.99
C GLY A 357 -26.59 3.09 27.54
N GLY A 358 -25.57 3.53 26.80
CA GLY A 358 -25.22 2.98 25.47
C GLY A 358 -25.96 3.58 24.28
N PHE A 359 -26.77 4.62 24.49
CA PHE A 359 -27.57 5.26 23.43
C PHE A 359 -26.75 6.24 22.58
N GLY A 360 -27.12 6.37 21.31
CA GLY A 360 -26.54 7.38 20.42
C GLY A 360 -27.08 8.79 20.71
N ALA A 361 -26.29 9.80 20.40
CA ALA A 361 -26.66 11.21 20.56
C ALA A 361 -26.73 11.90 19.19
N THR A 362 -27.88 12.46 18.82
CA THR A 362 -28.18 12.91 17.46
C THR A 362 -28.18 14.44 17.35
N LEU A 363 -27.29 14.98 16.52
CA LEU A 363 -27.24 16.39 16.10
C LEU A 363 -27.63 16.47 14.62
N ASP A 364 -28.60 17.33 14.28
CA ASP A 364 -29.08 17.56 12.91
C ASP A 364 -29.21 16.26 12.09
N GLY A 365 -29.90 15.26 12.66
CA GLY A 365 -30.18 13.97 12.02
C GLY A 365 -29.01 12.97 11.93
N VAL A 366 -27.80 13.35 12.36
CA VAL A 366 -26.61 12.48 12.40
C VAL A 366 -26.35 12.04 13.83
N THR A 367 -26.14 10.73 14.05
CA THR A 367 -26.00 10.15 15.39
C THR A 367 -24.55 9.85 15.73
N VAL A 368 -24.04 10.45 16.79
CA VAL A 368 -22.79 10.13 17.47
C VAL A 368 -23.00 8.86 18.33
N PRO A 369 -22.42 7.70 17.98
CA PRO A 369 -22.61 6.47 18.76
C PRO A 369 -21.99 6.59 20.15
N ASN A 370 -22.44 5.78 21.11
CA ASN A 370 -21.90 5.87 22.46
C ASN A 370 -20.43 5.43 22.54
N ASN A 371 -19.65 6.11 23.39
CA ASN A 371 -18.19 6.04 23.46
C ASN A 371 -17.48 6.34 22.12
N GLN A 372 -18.11 7.11 21.23
CA GLN A 372 -17.50 7.58 19.98
C GLN A 372 -17.54 9.10 19.85
N ILE A 373 -16.62 9.62 19.04
CA ILE A 373 -16.42 11.04 18.78
C ILE A 373 -16.64 11.30 17.28
N LEU A 374 -17.46 12.30 16.95
CA LEU A 374 -17.65 12.78 15.59
C LEU A 374 -17.36 14.28 15.53
N GLU A 375 -16.78 14.72 14.42
CA GLU A 375 -16.59 16.13 14.11
C GLU A 375 -17.63 16.60 13.09
N PHE A 376 -18.15 17.79 13.29
CA PHE A 376 -19.18 18.44 12.49
C PHE A 376 -18.68 19.78 11.95
N VAL A 377 -19.14 20.15 10.77
CA VAL A 377 -18.95 21.47 10.15
C VAL A 377 -20.32 22.08 9.87
N PHE A 378 -20.54 23.32 10.30
CA PHE A 378 -21.77 24.04 9.99
C PHE A 378 -21.79 24.49 8.53
N SER A 379 -22.78 24.04 7.75
CA SER A 379 -22.90 24.40 6.33
C SER A 379 -24.35 24.31 5.83
N ASN A 380 -24.79 25.36 5.13
CA ASN A 380 -26.16 25.53 4.64
C ASN A 380 -27.20 25.28 5.75
N SER A 381 -27.10 26.06 6.83
CA SER A 381 -27.99 26.08 8.00
C SER A 381 -28.04 24.81 8.88
N PHE A 382 -27.18 23.82 8.67
CA PHE A 382 -27.12 22.59 9.48
C PHE A 382 -25.68 22.20 9.82
N TRP A 383 -25.48 21.53 10.95
CA TRP A 383 -24.25 20.83 11.31
C TRP A 383 -24.16 19.50 10.55
N ARG A 384 -23.05 19.26 9.85
CA ARG A 384 -22.83 18.09 8.98
C ARG A 384 -21.55 17.38 9.39
N SER A 385 -21.56 16.07 9.60
CA SER A 385 -20.37 15.38 10.08
C SER A 385 -19.32 15.15 8.99
N THR A 386 -18.04 15.18 9.39
CA THR A 386 -16.89 15.11 8.48
C THR A 386 -16.51 13.70 8.06
N ASP A 387 -17.15 12.68 8.65
CA ASP A 387 -17.06 11.28 8.25
C ASP A 387 -17.93 10.93 7.03
N GLY A 388 -18.65 11.91 6.48
CA GLY A 388 -19.60 11.74 5.37
C GLY A 388 -21.05 11.55 5.81
N GLY A 389 -21.35 11.68 7.11
CA GLY A 389 -22.71 11.73 7.62
C GLY A 389 -23.46 12.99 7.17
N ALA A 390 -24.13 12.88 6.03
CA ALA A 390 -25.39 13.58 5.82
C ALA A 390 -26.50 12.90 6.65
N VAL A 391 -27.59 13.63 6.89
CA VAL A 391 -28.86 13.02 7.30
C VAL A 391 -29.24 11.95 6.27
N GLY A 392 -29.26 10.68 6.66
CA GLY A 392 -29.68 9.59 5.77
C GLY A 392 -28.56 8.80 5.05
N ALA A 393 -27.38 8.68 5.67
CA ALA A 393 -26.36 7.64 5.42
C ALA A 393 -25.25 7.90 4.35
N THR A 394 -24.32 6.93 4.29
CA THR A 394 -22.93 7.04 3.83
C THR A 394 -22.64 6.21 2.57
N PRO A 395 -21.42 6.33 2.01
CA PRO A 395 -20.74 5.21 1.36
C PRO A 395 -19.45 4.83 2.10
N ALA A 396 -19.41 3.65 2.72
CA ALA A 396 -18.18 3.11 3.29
C ALA A 396 -17.34 2.41 2.21
N ASN A 397 -16.07 2.80 2.07
CA ASN A 397 -15.12 2.02 1.26
C ASN A 397 -14.78 0.71 1.99
N ILE A 398 -14.67 -0.38 1.23
CA ILE A 398 -14.37 -1.73 1.75
C ILE A 398 -12.90 -1.83 2.18
N TYR A 399 -12.00 -1.12 1.49
CA TYR A 399 -10.56 -1.10 1.73
C TYR A 399 -10.13 0.02 2.69
N THR A 400 -8.99 -0.17 3.36
CA THR A 400 -8.24 0.94 3.95
C THR A 400 -7.46 1.70 2.86
N VAL A 401 -6.97 2.91 3.16
CA VAL A 401 -6.38 3.84 2.16
C VAL A 401 -5.20 3.25 1.37
N ASN A 402 -4.47 2.30 1.95
CA ASN A 402 -3.35 1.59 1.31
C ASN A 402 -3.79 0.32 0.54
N GLY A 403 -5.09 0.10 0.32
CA GLY A 403 -5.63 -1.08 -0.35
C GLY A 403 -5.69 -2.36 0.50
N THR A 404 -5.30 -2.31 1.79
CA THR A 404 -5.31 -3.50 2.64
C THR A 404 -6.66 -3.74 3.34
N LEU A 405 -6.87 -5.01 3.73
CA LEU A 405 -7.99 -5.47 4.56
C LEU A 405 -7.43 -6.10 5.84
N ALA A 406 -7.68 -5.47 6.99
CA ALA A 406 -7.20 -5.95 8.29
C ALA A 406 -7.97 -7.18 8.84
N GLY A 407 -8.83 -7.80 8.02
CA GLY A 407 -9.69 -8.93 8.38
C GLY A 407 -10.92 -9.00 7.47
N ASN A 408 -11.72 -10.06 7.62
CA ASN A 408 -12.93 -10.27 6.83
C ASN A 408 -13.93 -9.11 7.02
N ARG A 409 -14.54 -8.65 5.92
CA ARG A 409 -15.61 -7.64 5.92
C ARG A 409 -16.90 -8.26 5.38
N VAL A 410 -18.02 -7.94 6.02
CA VAL A 410 -19.37 -8.29 5.56
C VAL A 410 -19.98 -7.06 4.91
N VAL A 411 -20.51 -7.20 3.70
CA VAL A 411 -21.14 -6.10 2.94
C VAL A 411 -22.63 -6.40 2.76
N THR A 412 -23.47 -5.66 3.48
CA THR A 412 -24.94 -5.77 3.37
C THR A 412 -25.44 -4.77 2.33
N THR A 413 -25.81 -5.23 1.13
CA THR A 413 -26.17 -4.32 0.02
C THR A 413 -27.59 -3.77 0.07
N ALA A 414 -28.46 -4.31 0.94
CA ALA A 414 -29.86 -3.91 1.10
C ALA A 414 -30.68 -3.90 -0.22
N GLY A 415 -30.34 -4.79 -1.17
CA GLY A 415 -30.99 -4.90 -2.49
C GLY A 415 -30.31 -4.10 -3.61
N ASN A 416 -29.28 -3.32 -3.30
CA ASN A 416 -28.49 -2.58 -4.29
C ASN A 416 -27.40 -3.46 -4.94
N SER A 417 -26.96 -3.07 -6.13
CA SER A 417 -25.87 -3.74 -6.85
C SER A 417 -24.50 -3.42 -6.25
N LEU A 418 -23.72 -4.44 -5.90
CA LEU A 418 -22.30 -4.32 -5.61
C LEU A 418 -21.50 -4.52 -6.90
N SER A 419 -20.72 -3.51 -7.31
CA SER A 419 -19.90 -3.53 -8.52
C SER A 419 -18.42 -3.39 -8.18
N PHE A 420 -17.57 -4.13 -8.90
CA PHE A 420 -16.12 -4.08 -8.76
C PHE A 420 -15.50 -3.64 -10.10
N THR A 421 -15.01 -2.40 -10.16
CA THR A 421 -14.35 -1.83 -11.33
C THR A 421 -12.83 -1.85 -11.16
N ASN A 422 -12.14 -2.62 -12.01
CA ASN A 422 -10.68 -2.66 -12.10
C ASN A 422 -10.26 -2.21 -13.51
N GLY A 423 -9.31 -1.27 -13.62
CA GLY A 423 -8.82 -0.76 -14.90
C GLY A 423 -7.98 -1.75 -15.72
N SER A 424 -7.40 -2.77 -15.08
CA SER A 424 -6.53 -3.76 -15.72
C SER A 424 -6.76 -5.18 -15.20
N ASN A 425 -7.93 -5.73 -15.55
CA ASN A 425 -8.30 -7.16 -15.57
C ASN A 425 -8.26 -7.99 -14.27
N SER A 426 -9.22 -8.90 -14.19
CA SER A 426 -9.57 -9.75 -13.05
C SER A 426 -10.12 -9.01 -11.81
N VAL A 427 -11.16 -9.60 -11.24
CA VAL A 427 -11.65 -9.38 -9.89
C VAL A 427 -11.72 -10.78 -9.28
N SER A 428 -10.87 -11.06 -8.29
CA SER A 428 -10.72 -12.39 -7.72
C SER A 428 -11.39 -12.50 -6.35
N VAL A 429 -12.09 -13.60 -6.13
CA VAL A 429 -12.61 -14.01 -4.82
C VAL A 429 -11.87 -15.28 -4.41
N GLY A 430 -10.67 -15.10 -3.87
CA GLY A 430 -9.77 -16.19 -3.49
C GLY A 430 -9.55 -16.27 -1.98
N THR A 431 -9.12 -17.45 -1.51
CA THR A 431 -8.53 -17.65 -0.19
C THR A 431 -7.10 -18.19 -0.37
N THR A 432 -6.28 -18.15 0.67
CA THR A 432 -4.98 -18.85 0.70
C THR A 432 -5.10 -20.30 1.21
N GLY A 433 -6.32 -20.83 1.29
CA GLY A 433 -6.61 -22.21 1.68
C GLY A 433 -6.97 -23.08 0.47
N THR A 434 -7.29 -24.35 0.73
CA THR A 434 -7.57 -25.36 -0.31
C THR A 434 -8.86 -25.10 -1.11
N GLU A 435 -9.76 -24.24 -0.63
CA GLU A 435 -11.03 -23.92 -1.29
C GLU A 435 -11.40 -22.43 -1.16
N GLY A 436 -11.93 -21.85 -2.24
CA GLY A 436 -12.51 -20.51 -2.27
C GLY A 436 -13.95 -20.57 -2.75
N ILE A 437 -14.91 -20.32 -1.86
CA ILE A 437 -16.34 -20.55 -2.12
C ILE A 437 -17.06 -19.25 -2.49
N VAL A 438 -17.46 -19.12 -3.76
CA VAL A 438 -18.38 -18.06 -4.22
C VAL A 438 -19.82 -18.55 -4.06
N ARG A 439 -20.47 -18.24 -2.92
CA ARG A 439 -21.79 -18.79 -2.57
C ARG A 439 -22.95 -17.83 -2.88
N ALA A 440 -23.53 -17.95 -4.07
CA ALA A 440 -24.77 -17.23 -4.41
C ALA A 440 -26.00 -17.87 -3.73
N THR A 441 -26.56 -17.22 -2.71
CA THR A 441 -27.80 -17.66 -2.03
C THR A 441 -28.92 -16.64 -2.20
N GLY A 442 -30.05 -17.06 -2.76
CA GLY A 442 -31.29 -16.29 -2.83
C GLY A 442 -32.49 -17.14 -2.41
N SER A 443 -33.60 -16.50 -2.01
CA SER A 443 -34.80 -17.16 -1.48
C SER A 443 -35.66 -17.90 -2.52
N SER A 444 -35.35 -17.74 -3.80
CA SER A 444 -35.92 -18.50 -4.93
C SER A 444 -34.80 -19.06 -5.80
N ARG A 445 -33.88 -18.19 -6.28
CA ARG A 445 -32.73 -18.59 -7.10
C ARG A 445 -31.45 -17.93 -6.59
N GLY A 446 -30.41 -18.74 -6.39
CA GLY A 446 -29.02 -18.28 -6.33
C GLY A 446 -28.39 -18.47 -7.70
N SER A 447 -27.75 -17.42 -8.26
CA SER A 447 -27.18 -17.43 -9.60
C SER A 447 -25.82 -16.73 -9.64
N PHE A 448 -24.84 -17.36 -10.28
CA PHE A 448 -23.64 -16.72 -10.81
C PHE A 448 -23.85 -16.49 -12.31
N VAL A 449 -23.54 -15.30 -12.82
CA VAL A 449 -23.69 -14.96 -14.24
C VAL A 449 -22.46 -14.22 -14.72
N ALA A 450 -21.84 -14.73 -15.80
CA ALA A 450 -20.74 -14.08 -16.50
C ALA A 450 -21.21 -13.70 -17.91
N THR A 451 -21.06 -12.43 -18.29
CA THR A 451 -21.51 -11.89 -19.58
C THR A 451 -20.35 -11.44 -20.45
N GLY A 452 -20.46 -11.66 -21.77
CA GLY A 452 -19.47 -11.24 -22.76
C GLY A 452 -20.15 -10.96 -24.10
N GLY A 453 -20.10 -9.71 -24.56
CA GLY A 453 -20.89 -9.28 -25.73
C GLY A 453 -22.39 -9.51 -25.49
N SER A 454 -23.05 -10.23 -26.40
CA SER A 454 -24.46 -10.65 -26.29
C SER A 454 -24.66 -12.05 -25.68
N ALA A 455 -23.60 -12.66 -25.14
CA ALA A 455 -23.62 -13.98 -24.53
C ALA A 455 -23.59 -13.91 -23.00
N ALA A 456 -24.23 -14.90 -22.35
CA ALA A 456 -24.13 -15.11 -20.91
C ALA A 456 -23.95 -16.60 -20.56
N LEU A 457 -23.06 -16.90 -19.61
CA LEU A 457 -23.00 -18.15 -18.87
C LEU A 457 -23.74 -17.94 -17.53
N SER A 458 -24.75 -18.76 -17.27
CA SER A 458 -25.54 -18.76 -16.03
C SER A 458 -25.38 -20.08 -15.29
N MET A 459 -24.93 -20.01 -14.03
CA MET A 459 -24.88 -21.14 -13.10
C MET A 459 -25.83 -20.87 -11.94
N TYR A 460 -26.91 -21.64 -11.82
CA TYR A 460 -27.95 -21.37 -10.82
C TYR A 460 -28.60 -22.63 -10.25
N ILE A 461 -29.14 -22.52 -9.04
CA ILE A 461 -30.09 -23.50 -8.50
C ILE A 461 -31.50 -22.96 -8.74
N ASN A 462 -32.41 -23.82 -9.22
CA ASN A 462 -33.82 -23.47 -9.40
C ASN A 462 -34.68 -23.82 -8.17
N ASP A 463 -35.93 -23.39 -8.18
CA ASP A 463 -36.91 -23.60 -7.11
C ASP A 463 -37.27 -25.09 -6.88
N SER A 464 -36.84 -25.98 -7.79
CA SER A 464 -36.92 -27.44 -7.65
C SER A 464 -35.67 -28.09 -7.06
N GLY A 465 -34.72 -27.29 -6.55
CA GLY A 465 -33.45 -27.75 -5.98
C GLY A 465 -32.43 -28.29 -7.00
N LYS A 466 -32.68 -28.15 -8.31
CA LYS A 466 -31.76 -28.60 -9.36
C LYS A 466 -30.74 -27.51 -9.68
N ALA A 467 -29.46 -27.88 -9.70
CA ALA A 467 -28.40 -27.03 -10.23
C ALA A 467 -28.37 -27.10 -11.77
N PHE A 468 -28.16 -25.95 -12.40
CA PHE A 468 -28.03 -25.75 -13.84
C PHE A 468 -26.71 -25.04 -14.15
N VAL A 469 -26.07 -25.46 -15.24
CA VAL A 469 -25.03 -24.71 -15.94
C VAL A 469 -25.56 -24.52 -17.36
N THR A 470 -25.71 -23.28 -17.81
CA THR A 470 -26.45 -22.97 -19.04
C THR A 470 -25.91 -21.70 -19.69
N THR A 471 -25.68 -21.74 -20.99
CA THR A 471 -25.36 -20.54 -21.80
C THR A 471 -26.55 -20.08 -22.61
N THR A 472 -26.65 -18.76 -22.81
CA THR A 472 -27.69 -18.13 -23.62
C THR A 472 -27.11 -17.01 -24.47
N GLY A 473 -27.46 -17.00 -25.76
CA GLY A 473 -27.04 -16.01 -26.76
C GLY A 473 -26.86 -16.65 -28.13
N ASN A 474 -26.57 -15.83 -29.15
CA ASN A 474 -26.22 -16.35 -30.47
C ASN A 474 -24.79 -16.93 -30.45
N GLY A 475 -24.62 -18.17 -30.92
CA GLY A 475 -23.30 -18.81 -31.04
C GLY A 475 -22.67 -19.26 -29.71
N THR A 476 -23.44 -19.39 -28.62
CA THR A 476 -22.90 -19.76 -27.31
C THR A 476 -22.81 -21.28 -27.10
N GLY A 477 -21.71 -21.75 -26.51
CA GLY A 477 -21.51 -23.12 -26.04
C GLY A 477 -20.77 -23.18 -24.71
N ILE A 478 -20.56 -24.38 -24.17
CA ILE A 478 -19.82 -24.63 -22.93
C ILE A 478 -18.76 -25.69 -23.20
N ASP A 479 -17.48 -25.29 -23.16
CA ASP A 479 -16.36 -26.23 -23.17
C ASP A 479 -16.04 -26.66 -21.74
N ILE A 480 -16.14 -27.95 -21.45
CA ILE A 480 -15.78 -28.55 -20.16
C ILE A 480 -14.57 -29.44 -20.38
N GLY A 481 -13.39 -28.98 -19.96
CA GLY A 481 -12.12 -29.67 -20.20
C GLY A 481 -11.04 -29.33 -19.20
N ALA A 482 -10.01 -30.17 -19.14
CA ALA A 482 -8.72 -29.82 -18.57
C ALA A 482 -7.82 -29.21 -19.66
N ALA A 483 -7.06 -28.16 -19.34
CA ALA A 483 -6.04 -27.61 -20.24
C ALA A 483 -4.72 -28.41 -20.20
N THR A 484 -4.58 -29.27 -19.19
CA THR A 484 -3.50 -30.22 -18.94
C THR A 484 -3.94 -31.64 -19.31
N ALA A 485 -3.03 -32.61 -19.27
CA ALA A 485 -3.30 -34.02 -19.61
C ALA A 485 -4.07 -34.79 -18.49
N ASP A 486 -5.07 -34.14 -17.91
CA ASP A 486 -5.88 -34.64 -16.80
C ASP A 486 -7.28 -35.10 -17.25
N PRO A 487 -7.89 -36.09 -16.56
CA PRO A 487 -9.19 -36.63 -16.92
C PRO A 487 -10.38 -35.70 -16.59
N VAL A 488 -11.37 -35.64 -17.49
CA VAL A 488 -12.66 -34.97 -17.25
C VAL A 488 -13.69 -35.99 -16.77
N SER A 489 -14.43 -35.70 -15.69
CA SER A 489 -15.30 -36.68 -15.02
C SER A 489 -16.72 -36.17 -14.75
N ILE A 490 -17.73 -37.01 -15.00
CA ILE A 490 -19.10 -36.86 -14.49
C ILE A 490 -19.26 -37.84 -13.32
N ILE A 491 -19.57 -37.32 -12.13
CA ILE A 491 -19.59 -38.07 -10.86
C ILE A 491 -21.00 -38.05 -10.28
N THR A 492 -21.50 -39.19 -9.79
CA THR A 492 -22.74 -39.27 -8.99
C THR A 492 -22.55 -40.20 -7.78
N ASN A 493 -23.04 -39.78 -6.60
CA ASN A 493 -22.80 -40.48 -5.33
C ASN A 493 -21.30 -40.81 -5.12
N ASN A 494 -20.45 -39.79 -5.27
CA ASN A 494 -18.98 -39.86 -5.21
C ASN A 494 -18.34 -40.94 -6.11
N THR A 495 -19.09 -41.46 -7.09
CA THR A 495 -18.66 -42.49 -8.03
C THR A 495 -18.56 -41.90 -9.44
N GLN A 496 -17.43 -42.05 -10.10
CA GLN A 496 -17.26 -41.66 -11.50
C GLN A 496 -18.19 -42.50 -12.40
N ARG A 497 -19.01 -41.84 -13.22
CA ARG A 497 -20.00 -42.46 -14.11
C ARG A 497 -19.61 -42.36 -15.57
N VAL A 498 -19.11 -41.21 -15.98
CA VAL A 498 -18.50 -40.99 -17.28
C VAL A 498 -17.12 -40.36 -17.03
N LEU A 499 -16.14 -40.87 -17.77
CA LEU A 499 -14.77 -40.39 -17.81
C LEU A 499 -14.42 -40.05 -19.25
N ILE A 500 -13.72 -38.94 -19.48
CA ILE A 500 -12.92 -38.71 -20.69
C ILE A 500 -11.46 -38.70 -20.26
N THR A 501 -10.67 -39.65 -20.74
CA THR A 501 -9.23 -39.72 -20.46
C THR A 501 -8.48 -38.61 -21.21
N SER A 502 -7.24 -38.34 -20.81
CA SER A 502 -6.35 -37.43 -21.54
C SER A 502 -5.89 -37.94 -22.92
N THR A 503 -6.22 -39.20 -23.26
CA THR A 503 -6.11 -39.76 -24.63
C THR A 503 -7.40 -39.63 -25.43
N GLY A 504 -8.46 -39.03 -24.87
CA GLY A 504 -9.77 -38.86 -25.51
C GLY A 504 -10.71 -40.07 -25.43
N SER A 505 -10.30 -41.17 -24.78
CA SER A 505 -11.13 -42.37 -24.60
C SER A 505 -12.22 -42.13 -23.55
N ILE A 506 -13.46 -42.52 -23.87
CA ILE A 506 -14.61 -42.36 -22.99
C ILE A 506 -14.87 -43.65 -22.21
N GLY A 507 -14.89 -43.58 -20.88
CA GLY A 507 -15.27 -44.70 -20.01
C GLY A 507 -16.63 -44.48 -19.36
N VAL A 508 -17.53 -45.46 -19.45
CA VAL A 508 -18.83 -45.45 -18.75
C VAL A 508 -18.85 -46.55 -17.70
N ASN A 509 -18.91 -46.15 -16.42
CA ASN A 509 -18.63 -46.97 -15.23
C ASN A 509 -17.27 -47.73 -15.28
N THR A 510 -16.28 -47.23 -16.02
CA THR A 510 -14.89 -47.67 -15.93
C THR A 510 -13.94 -46.47 -15.86
N PRO A 511 -13.00 -46.42 -14.89
CA PRO A 511 -11.95 -45.39 -14.84
C PRO A 511 -10.78 -45.70 -15.78
N THR A 512 -10.76 -46.89 -16.37
CA THR A 512 -9.70 -47.37 -17.27
C THR A 512 -10.37 -47.98 -18.51
N PRO A 513 -10.75 -47.16 -19.51
CA PRO A 513 -11.21 -47.65 -20.80
C PRO A 513 -10.15 -48.55 -21.44
N HIS A 514 -10.56 -49.64 -22.08
CA HIS A 514 -9.62 -50.49 -22.80
C HIS A 514 -8.88 -49.69 -23.90
N ALA A 515 -7.56 -49.85 -24.01
CA ALA A 515 -6.71 -48.99 -24.86
C ALA A 515 -7.04 -49.05 -26.37
N SER A 516 -7.80 -50.05 -26.81
CA SER A 516 -8.31 -50.18 -28.19
C SER A 516 -9.71 -49.58 -28.40
N ALA A 517 -10.28 -48.90 -27.40
CA ALA A 517 -11.64 -48.40 -27.41
C ALA A 517 -11.68 -46.87 -27.19
N ILE A 518 -12.39 -46.17 -28.09
CA ILE A 518 -12.74 -44.75 -27.92
C ILE A 518 -13.96 -44.58 -27.00
N LEU A 519 -14.76 -45.64 -26.82
CA LEU A 519 -15.87 -45.73 -25.88
C LEU A 519 -15.90 -47.14 -25.27
N ASP A 520 -15.79 -47.20 -23.94
CA ASP A 520 -15.87 -48.43 -23.15
C ASP A 520 -17.10 -48.38 -22.21
N LEU A 521 -17.90 -49.44 -22.21
CA LEU A 521 -19.21 -49.52 -21.57
C LEU A 521 -19.25 -50.67 -20.55
N ASN A 522 -18.74 -50.43 -19.35
CA ASN A 522 -18.69 -51.44 -18.31
C ASN A 522 -20.06 -51.59 -17.57
N GLY A 523 -20.56 -52.81 -17.45
CA GLY A 523 -21.78 -53.09 -16.71
C GLY A 523 -22.20 -54.56 -16.70
N ILE A 524 -22.50 -55.10 -15.51
CA ILE A 524 -23.06 -56.44 -15.34
C ILE A 524 -24.56 -56.42 -15.68
N ASN A 525 -25.02 -57.40 -16.46
CA ASN A 525 -26.42 -57.59 -16.88
C ASN A 525 -27.07 -56.36 -17.55
N ARG A 526 -26.27 -55.61 -18.33
CA ARG A 526 -26.69 -54.44 -19.12
C ARG A 526 -25.99 -54.47 -20.48
N GLY A 527 -26.54 -53.77 -21.46
CA GLY A 527 -25.97 -53.66 -22.80
C GLY A 527 -26.29 -52.32 -23.47
N PHE A 528 -25.69 -52.08 -24.62
CA PHE A 528 -25.90 -50.86 -25.41
C PHE A 528 -27.16 -50.97 -26.28
N LEU A 529 -28.05 -49.98 -26.21
CA LEU A 529 -29.24 -49.89 -27.05
C LEU A 529 -28.97 -48.96 -28.24
N LEU A 530 -28.84 -49.54 -29.43
CA LEU A 530 -28.66 -48.79 -30.68
C LEU A 530 -29.88 -47.89 -31.01
N PRO A 531 -29.67 -46.78 -31.75
CA PRO A 531 -30.76 -45.97 -32.29
C PRO A 531 -31.74 -46.84 -33.10
N LYS A 532 -33.03 -46.71 -32.79
CA LYS A 532 -34.11 -47.44 -33.46
C LYS A 532 -34.63 -46.65 -34.65
N VAL A 533 -34.67 -47.26 -35.81
CA VAL A 533 -35.05 -46.65 -37.09
C VAL A 533 -35.97 -47.57 -37.89
N LEU A 534 -36.88 -46.99 -38.66
CA LEU A 534 -37.87 -47.71 -39.47
C LEU A 534 -37.38 -47.80 -40.92
N LEU A 535 -36.35 -48.64 -41.18
CA LEU A 535 -35.80 -48.77 -42.54
C LEU A 535 -36.84 -49.39 -43.46
N THR A 536 -37.08 -48.76 -44.61
CA THR A 536 -38.06 -49.18 -45.60
C THR A 536 -37.51 -50.23 -46.57
N SER A 537 -36.21 -50.19 -46.85
CA SER A 537 -35.50 -51.11 -47.75
C SER A 537 -34.02 -51.24 -47.38
N THR A 538 -33.32 -52.19 -48.00
CA THR A 538 -31.85 -52.34 -47.84
C THR A 538 -31.05 -51.19 -48.46
N THR A 539 -31.67 -50.30 -49.24
CA THR A 539 -31.04 -49.12 -49.88
C THR A 539 -31.62 -47.79 -49.38
N ASP A 540 -32.33 -47.80 -48.25
CA ASP A 540 -32.97 -46.63 -47.66
C ASP A 540 -31.95 -45.53 -47.30
N ALA A 541 -32.03 -44.41 -48.01
CA ALA A 541 -31.23 -43.20 -47.78
C ALA A 541 -32.03 -42.05 -47.14
N ALA A 542 -33.32 -42.27 -46.84
CA ALA A 542 -34.26 -41.24 -46.41
C ALA A 542 -34.51 -41.31 -44.90
N THR A 543 -34.69 -42.51 -44.34
CA THR A 543 -34.92 -42.72 -42.90
C THR A 543 -33.68 -42.37 -42.06
N VAL A 544 -32.48 -42.50 -42.63
CA VAL A 544 -31.22 -41.98 -42.06
C VAL A 544 -30.45 -41.26 -43.16
N PRO A 545 -30.58 -39.92 -43.29
CA PRO A 545 -29.88 -39.14 -44.31
C PRO A 545 -28.35 -39.22 -44.18
N THR A 546 -27.66 -39.29 -45.31
CA THR A 546 -26.17 -39.30 -45.39
C THR A 546 -25.49 -40.29 -44.43
N PRO A 547 -25.89 -41.57 -44.37
CA PRO A 547 -25.43 -42.50 -43.35
C PRO A 547 -23.95 -42.85 -43.56
N ALA A 548 -23.12 -42.78 -42.52
CA ALA A 548 -21.71 -43.16 -42.61
C ALA A 548 -21.55 -44.65 -42.96
N ASN A 549 -20.43 -45.02 -43.60
CA ASN A 549 -20.04 -46.44 -43.71
C ASN A 549 -19.78 -47.00 -42.30
N GLY A 550 -20.23 -48.23 -42.04
CA GLY A 550 -20.15 -48.85 -40.71
C GLY A 550 -21.17 -48.36 -39.68
N LEU A 551 -22.03 -47.38 -40.01
CA LEU A 551 -23.05 -46.86 -39.08
C LEU A 551 -24.02 -47.97 -38.65
N LEU A 552 -24.03 -48.30 -37.35
CA LEU A 552 -24.89 -49.29 -36.72
C LEU A 552 -26.22 -48.69 -36.26
N VAL A 553 -27.32 -49.39 -36.53
CA VAL A 553 -28.69 -49.04 -36.12
C VAL A 553 -29.49 -50.30 -35.75
N TYR A 554 -30.61 -50.14 -35.05
CA TYR A 554 -31.62 -51.20 -34.90
C TYR A 554 -32.82 -50.91 -35.80
N ASN A 555 -33.03 -51.75 -36.82
CA ASN A 555 -34.26 -51.68 -37.62
C ASN A 555 -35.45 -52.20 -36.81
N ASN A 556 -36.50 -51.38 -36.65
CA ASN A 556 -37.76 -51.78 -36.05
C ASN A 556 -38.89 -52.07 -37.07
N ASN A 557 -38.63 -51.98 -38.38
CA ASN A 557 -39.58 -52.37 -39.41
C ASN A 557 -39.62 -53.91 -39.58
N SER A 558 -40.66 -54.56 -39.06
CA SER A 558 -40.93 -55.99 -39.25
C SER A 558 -41.23 -56.38 -40.70
N SER A 559 -41.75 -55.45 -41.50
CA SER A 559 -42.12 -55.67 -42.91
C SER A 559 -40.98 -55.40 -43.91
N MET A 560 -39.78 -55.04 -43.44
CA MET A 560 -38.64 -54.79 -44.33
C MET A 560 -38.13 -56.10 -44.95
N ALA A 561 -38.35 -56.28 -46.24
CA ALA A 561 -37.75 -57.40 -46.97
C ALA A 561 -36.23 -57.23 -47.14
N PRO A 562 -35.43 -58.31 -47.11
CA PRO A 562 -35.83 -59.70 -46.81
C PRO A 562 -35.75 -60.07 -45.32
N TYR A 563 -35.08 -59.29 -44.46
CA TYR A 563 -34.65 -59.75 -43.13
C TYR A 563 -35.32 -59.08 -41.91
N GLY A 564 -36.30 -58.19 -42.10
CA GLY A 564 -37.13 -57.61 -41.04
C GLY A 564 -36.36 -56.86 -39.94
N MET A 565 -36.82 -57.00 -38.69
CA MET A 565 -36.21 -56.35 -37.51
C MET A 565 -34.83 -56.92 -37.16
N GLY A 566 -34.00 -56.09 -36.52
CA GLY A 566 -32.71 -56.50 -35.96
C GLY A 566 -31.64 -55.41 -36.02
N ILE A 567 -30.40 -55.75 -35.71
CA ILE A 567 -29.26 -54.85 -35.86
C ILE A 567 -28.85 -54.81 -37.35
N TYR A 568 -28.63 -53.62 -37.89
CA TYR A 568 -28.12 -53.39 -39.25
C TYR A 568 -26.92 -52.43 -39.20
N TYR A 569 -26.02 -52.56 -40.18
CA TYR A 569 -24.99 -51.56 -40.45
C TYR A 569 -25.01 -51.14 -41.92
N ASN A 570 -24.64 -49.89 -42.21
CA ASN A 570 -24.44 -49.46 -43.60
C ASN A 570 -23.11 -50.01 -44.14
N SER A 571 -23.16 -51.01 -45.02
CA SER A 571 -22.00 -51.53 -45.75
C SER A 571 -21.76 -50.82 -47.09
N GLY A 572 -22.57 -49.82 -47.44
CA GLY A 572 -22.42 -48.96 -48.62
C GLY A 572 -21.72 -47.64 -48.30
N THR A 573 -21.94 -46.61 -49.13
CA THR A 573 -21.46 -45.25 -48.89
C THR A 573 -22.59 -44.35 -48.37
N SER A 574 -22.28 -43.09 -48.03
CA SER A 574 -23.30 -42.10 -47.64
C SER A 574 -24.13 -41.58 -48.81
N ALA A 575 -23.69 -41.79 -50.06
CA ALA A 575 -24.44 -41.48 -51.28
C ALA A 575 -25.21 -42.68 -51.84
N ALA A 576 -24.77 -43.90 -51.53
CA ALA A 576 -25.40 -45.16 -51.92
C ALA A 576 -25.36 -46.14 -50.72
N PRO A 577 -26.28 -46.02 -49.75
CA PRO A 577 -26.31 -46.89 -48.59
C PRO A 577 -26.72 -48.32 -48.96
N ARG A 578 -26.22 -49.25 -48.15
CA ARG A 578 -26.56 -50.68 -48.23
C ARG A 578 -26.65 -51.24 -46.81
N TRP A 579 -27.86 -51.28 -46.27
CA TRP A 579 -28.13 -51.79 -44.93
C TRP A 579 -28.01 -53.31 -44.91
N THR A 580 -27.02 -53.80 -44.17
CA THR A 580 -26.70 -55.22 -44.00
C THR A 580 -27.00 -55.63 -42.56
N LYS A 581 -27.82 -56.67 -42.37
CA LYS A 581 -28.22 -57.14 -41.03
C LYS A 581 -27.05 -57.87 -40.35
N LEU A 582 -26.75 -57.49 -39.11
CA LEU A 582 -25.70 -58.09 -38.28
C LEU A 582 -26.26 -59.29 -37.49
N ALA A 583 -26.59 -60.35 -38.22
CA ALA A 583 -27.00 -61.64 -37.69
C ALA A 583 -26.79 -62.73 -38.77
N PRO A 584 -26.63 -64.02 -38.42
CA PRO A 584 -26.98 -65.08 -39.36
C PRO A 584 -28.45 -64.92 -39.74
N GLN A 585 -28.77 -65.13 -41.02
CA GLN A 585 -30.15 -65.05 -41.47
C GLN A 585 -30.85 -66.36 -41.12
N THR A 586 -31.72 -66.34 -40.10
CA THR A 586 -32.43 -67.53 -39.59
C THR A 586 -33.35 -68.19 -40.63
N THR A 587 -33.62 -67.51 -41.73
CA THR A 587 -34.31 -68.02 -42.92
C THR A 587 -33.44 -68.92 -43.80
N ASP A 588 -32.11 -68.76 -43.75
CA ASP A 588 -31.20 -69.22 -44.79
C ASP A 588 -30.32 -70.37 -44.29
N TYR A 589 -30.16 -71.41 -45.11
CA TYR A 589 -29.33 -72.57 -44.80
C TYR A 589 -27.83 -72.21 -44.90
N GLN A 590 -27.14 -72.13 -43.76
CA GLN A 590 -25.69 -71.91 -43.66
C GLN A 590 -24.95 -73.25 -43.59
N LEU A 591 -23.72 -73.35 -44.11
CA LEU A 591 -22.91 -74.56 -43.98
C LEU A 591 -22.61 -74.82 -42.50
N LEU A 592 -22.97 -76.01 -42.00
CA LEU A 592 -22.78 -76.42 -40.61
C LEU A 592 -21.52 -77.28 -40.45
N ASP A 593 -21.37 -78.31 -41.29
CA ASP A 593 -20.30 -79.31 -41.18
C ASP A 593 -20.05 -80.03 -42.52
N VAL A 594 -18.86 -80.59 -42.68
CA VAL A 594 -18.49 -81.53 -43.76
C VAL A 594 -17.71 -82.69 -43.16
N SER A 595 -18.39 -83.81 -42.93
CA SER A 595 -17.82 -85.02 -42.33
C SER A 595 -17.57 -86.09 -43.39
N THR A 596 -16.48 -86.86 -43.31
CA THR A 596 -16.10 -87.86 -44.33
C THR A 596 -15.48 -89.11 -43.73
N ASP A 597 -15.74 -90.26 -44.35
CA ASP A 597 -15.20 -91.56 -43.99
C ASP A 597 -14.65 -92.29 -45.24
N VAL A 598 -13.61 -93.10 -45.05
CA VAL A 598 -12.82 -93.72 -46.12
C VAL A 598 -12.43 -95.14 -45.71
N ALA A 599 -12.83 -96.12 -46.51
CA ALA A 599 -12.60 -97.52 -46.20
C ALA A 599 -11.10 -97.84 -46.05
N THR A 600 -10.78 -98.58 -45.00
CA THR A 600 -9.40 -98.94 -44.65
C THR A 600 -8.97 -100.26 -45.28
N VAL A 601 -9.90 -101.22 -45.42
CA VAL A 601 -9.69 -102.59 -45.92
C VAL A 601 -10.69 -102.98 -47.03
N PRO A 602 -10.33 -103.93 -47.93
CA PRO A 602 -11.31 -104.59 -48.78
C PRO A 602 -12.26 -105.45 -47.93
N VAL A 603 -13.50 -105.60 -48.38
CA VAL A 603 -14.49 -106.47 -47.73
C VAL A 603 -14.94 -107.54 -48.72
N ASP A 604 -14.71 -108.81 -48.39
CA ASP A 604 -15.03 -109.95 -49.26
C ASP A 604 -16.29 -110.68 -48.78
N GLN A 605 -17.21 -110.92 -49.71
CA GLN A 605 -18.40 -111.75 -49.55
C GLN A 605 -18.24 -113.01 -50.41
N VAL A 606 -18.45 -114.19 -49.83
CA VAL A 606 -18.43 -115.47 -50.58
C VAL A 606 -19.61 -115.57 -51.56
N ALA A 607 -19.48 -116.45 -52.56
CA ALA A 607 -20.56 -116.73 -53.52
C ALA A 607 -21.88 -117.07 -52.80
N VAL A 608 -22.98 -116.46 -53.24
CA VAL A 608 -24.29 -116.45 -52.55
C VAL A 608 -25.25 -117.51 -53.12
N GLY A 609 -25.07 -117.89 -54.38
CA GLY A 609 -25.93 -118.82 -55.11
C GLY A 609 -27.15 -118.15 -55.76
N ILE A 610 -27.70 -118.81 -56.78
CA ILE A 610 -28.88 -118.34 -57.52
C ILE A 610 -30.12 -118.35 -56.60
N GLY A 611 -30.85 -117.23 -56.56
CA GLY A 611 -32.08 -117.07 -55.76
C GLY A 611 -31.87 -116.60 -54.32
N ASN A 612 -30.62 -116.52 -53.85
CA ASN A 612 -30.28 -116.06 -52.51
C ASN A 612 -29.85 -114.57 -52.51
N ILE A 613 -30.02 -113.90 -51.37
CA ILE A 613 -29.66 -112.49 -51.13
C ILE A 613 -28.81 -112.40 -49.86
N VAL A 614 -27.78 -111.56 -49.87
CA VAL A 614 -27.09 -111.03 -48.68
C VAL A 614 -27.06 -109.50 -48.82
N ASP A 615 -27.87 -108.82 -48.01
CA ASP A 615 -28.13 -107.37 -48.10
C ASP A 615 -27.45 -106.53 -47.01
N ASN A 616 -26.75 -107.17 -46.08
CA ASN A 616 -26.27 -106.54 -44.85
C ASN A 616 -24.77 -106.82 -44.57
N ILE A 617 -23.94 -106.72 -45.62
CA ILE A 617 -22.49 -106.88 -45.54
C ILE A 617 -21.91 -105.57 -44.97
N ASP A 618 -21.37 -105.55 -43.76
CA ASP A 618 -20.78 -104.32 -43.20
C ASP A 618 -19.56 -103.88 -44.03
N LEU A 619 -19.58 -102.65 -44.56
CA LEU A 619 -18.46 -102.08 -45.31
C LEU A 619 -17.50 -101.26 -44.41
N GLY A 620 -17.78 -101.13 -43.12
CA GLY A 620 -16.97 -100.34 -42.18
C GLY A 620 -16.99 -98.84 -42.49
N LEU A 621 -18.07 -98.33 -43.08
CA LEU A 621 -18.27 -96.93 -43.45
C LEU A 621 -19.49 -96.36 -42.73
N SER A 622 -19.27 -95.35 -41.87
CA SER A 622 -20.29 -94.83 -40.95
C SER A 622 -20.09 -93.36 -40.54
N LEU A 623 -21.02 -92.48 -40.91
CA LEU A 623 -21.04 -91.07 -40.53
C LEU A 623 -22.13 -90.75 -39.49
N PRO A 624 -21.77 -90.53 -38.20
CA PRO A 624 -22.66 -89.95 -37.21
C PRO A 624 -22.77 -88.42 -37.40
N VAL A 625 -23.91 -87.95 -37.90
CA VAL A 625 -24.22 -86.54 -38.15
C VAL A 625 -24.93 -85.95 -36.94
N THR A 626 -24.38 -84.88 -36.34
CA THR A 626 -25.02 -84.18 -35.22
C THR A 626 -25.90 -83.03 -35.72
N ILE A 627 -27.17 -83.05 -35.35
CA ILE A 627 -28.19 -82.07 -35.72
C ILE A 627 -28.44 -81.14 -34.52
N PRO A 628 -28.19 -79.82 -34.62
CA PRO A 628 -28.36 -78.89 -33.50
C PRO A 628 -29.79 -78.82 -32.94
N ALA A 629 -29.93 -78.42 -31.68
CA ALA A 629 -31.21 -78.09 -31.06
C ALA A 629 -31.96 -76.99 -31.83
N ASN A 630 -33.30 -77.06 -31.86
CA ASN A 630 -34.18 -76.03 -32.46
C ASN A 630 -33.79 -75.59 -33.90
N SER A 631 -33.26 -76.52 -34.71
CA SER A 631 -32.78 -76.24 -36.06
C SER A 631 -33.47 -77.08 -37.12
N THR A 632 -33.43 -76.64 -38.38
CA THR A 632 -33.69 -77.46 -39.55
C THR A 632 -32.41 -77.60 -40.35
N VAL A 633 -31.99 -78.85 -40.58
CA VAL A 633 -30.81 -79.17 -41.38
C VAL A 633 -31.20 -79.78 -42.73
N LYS A 634 -30.41 -79.46 -43.75
CA LYS A 634 -30.32 -80.18 -45.02
C LYS A 634 -29.04 -81.00 -45.01
N ILE A 635 -29.17 -82.29 -45.21
CA ILE A 635 -28.06 -83.25 -45.19
C ILE A 635 -27.93 -83.83 -46.60
N VAL A 636 -26.74 -83.71 -47.17
CA VAL A 636 -26.37 -84.34 -48.45
C VAL A 636 -25.33 -85.41 -48.16
N ILE A 637 -25.66 -86.67 -48.39
CA ILE A 637 -24.72 -87.79 -48.27
C ILE A 637 -24.33 -88.25 -49.66
N ASP A 638 -23.06 -88.09 -50.01
CA ASP A 638 -22.46 -88.60 -51.24
C ASP A 638 -21.61 -89.82 -50.90
N TYR A 639 -21.61 -90.86 -51.75
CA TYR A 639 -20.70 -91.99 -51.59
C TYR A 639 -20.22 -92.58 -52.92
N ASN A 640 -19.06 -93.23 -52.87
CA ASN A 640 -18.53 -94.07 -53.94
C ASN A 640 -17.98 -95.36 -53.33
N VAL A 641 -18.34 -96.52 -53.88
CA VAL A 641 -17.86 -97.83 -53.43
C VAL A 641 -17.36 -98.64 -54.63
N PRO A 642 -16.08 -99.04 -54.67
CA PRO A 642 -15.57 -100.05 -55.58
C PRO A 642 -16.18 -101.43 -55.26
N ILE A 643 -16.80 -102.07 -56.25
CA ILE A 643 -17.47 -103.37 -56.14
C ILE A 643 -17.17 -104.23 -57.36
N GLY A 644 -16.78 -105.49 -57.17
CA GLY A 644 -16.64 -106.48 -58.25
C GLY A 644 -16.42 -107.89 -57.75
N THR A 645 -15.96 -108.79 -58.61
CA THR A 645 -15.60 -110.17 -58.24
C THR A 645 -14.09 -110.34 -58.12
N THR A 646 -13.66 -111.25 -57.23
CA THR A 646 -12.22 -111.56 -57.04
C THR A 646 -11.65 -112.47 -58.14
N ASN A 647 -12.52 -113.13 -58.92
CA ASN A 647 -12.16 -114.20 -59.84
C ASN A 647 -12.48 -113.83 -61.29
N SER A 648 -11.57 -114.16 -62.21
CA SER A 648 -11.75 -113.94 -63.66
C SER A 648 -12.56 -115.09 -64.29
N GLY A 649 -13.89 -115.06 -64.15
CA GLY A 649 -14.82 -116.07 -64.68
C GLY A 649 -15.75 -115.55 -65.78
N THR A 650 -16.04 -116.37 -66.79
CA THR A 650 -16.75 -115.96 -68.02
C THR A 650 -18.27 -116.19 -67.99
N THR A 651 -18.92 -116.01 -66.84
CA THR A 651 -20.39 -116.17 -66.67
C THR A 651 -20.90 -115.45 -65.40
N GLN A 652 -20.54 -114.18 -65.22
CA GLN A 652 -21.00 -113.42 -64.06
C GLN A 652 -22.51 -113.17 -64.12
N ARG A 653 -23.23 -113.66 -63.11
CA ARG A 653 -24.66 -113.43 -62.88
C ARG A 653 -24.87 -112.71 -61.56
N GLY A 654 -26.06 -112.13 -61.37
CA GLY A 654 -26.50 -111.53 -60.11
C GLY A 654 -26.45 -110.00 -60.08
N TYR A 655 -26.88 -109.45 -58.95
CA TYR A 655 -26.84 -108.02 -58.65
C TYR A 655 -25.84 -107.73 -57.55
N TYR A 656 -25.20 -106.57 -57.65
CA TYR A 656 -24.23 -106.07 -56.68
C TYR A 656 -24.56 -104.61 -56.38
N GLY A 657 -24.33 -104.14 -55.15
CA GLY A 657 -24.71 -102.78 -54.79
C GLY A 657 -24.38 -102.36 -53.38
N VAL A 658 -24.81 -101.16 -53.03
CA VAL A 658 -24.78 -100.61 -51.67
C VAL A 658 -26.22 -100.45 -51.20
N ARG A 659 -26.50 -101.04 -50.04
CA ARG A 659 -27.65 -100.76 -49.19
C ARG A 659 -27.29 -99.58 -48.30
N PHE A 660 -28.06 -98.49 -48.40
CA PHE A 660 -27.81 -97.27 -47.65
C PHE A 660 -28.69 -97.23 -46.39
N LEU A 661 -28.07 -97.16 -45.21
CA LEU A 661 -28.80 -97.16 -43.93
C LEU A 661 -28.79 -95.78 -43.28
N ARG A 662 -29.91 -95.42 -42.64
CA ARG A 662 -30.10 -94.26 -41.77
C ARG A 662 -30.60 -94.76 -40.42
N ASN A 663 -29.83 -94.57 -39.36
CA ASN A 663 -30.07 -95.13 -38.03
C ASN A 663 -30.32 -96.66 -38.05
N GLY A 664 -29.59 -97.39 -38.90
CA GLY A 664 -29.71 -98.84 -39.07
C GLY A 664 -30.92 -99.32 -39.91
N VAL A 665 -31.81 -98.41 -40.34
CA VAL A 665 -32.95 -98.72 -41.21
C VAL A 665 -32.60 -98.32 -42.65
N GLU A 666 -32.98 -99.13 -43.64
CA GLU A 666 -32.69 -98.80 -45.04
C GLU A 666 -33.45 -97.56 -45.53
N ALA A 667 -32.70 -96.59 -46.05
CA ALA A 667 -33.24 -95.46 -46.78
C ALA A 667 -33.01 -95.68 -48.28
N GLN A 668 -33.99 -96.32 -48.93
CA GLN A 668 -33.93 -96.82 -50.32
C GLN A 668 -33.52 -95.75 -51.34
N GLU A 669 -33.85 -94.47 -51.10
CA GLU A 669 -33.41 -93.32 -51.90
C GLU A 669 -31.88 -93.21 -52.02
N GLY A 670 -31.13 -93.71 -51.05
CA GLY A 670 -29.67 -93.83 -51.08
C GLY A 670 -29.15 -95.16 -51.61
N SER A 671 -29.92 -96.25 -51.53
CA SER A 671 -29.50 -97.60 -51.97
C SER A 671 -29.34 -97.68 -53.50
N ARG A 672 -28.30 -98.36 -53.99
CA ARG A 672 -28.04 -98.53 -55.43
C ARG A 672 -27.53 -99.95 -55.70
N LYS A 673 -28.16 -100.68 -56.62
CA LYS A 673 -27.63 -101.95 -57.16
C LYS A 673 -27.63 -101.96 -58.68
N PHE A 674 -26.71 -102.70 -59.27
CA PHE A 674 -26.57 -102.89 -60.71
C PHE A 674 -26.59 -104.38 -61.08
N THR A 675 -27.09 -104.69 -62.27
CA THR A 675 -27.01 -106.02 -62.88
C THR A 675 -25.69 -106.13 -63.63
N VAL A 676 -25.04 -107.29 -63.59
CA VAL A 676 -23.97 -107.64 -64.56
C VAL A 676 -24.56 -108.53 -65.65
N THR A 677 -24.31 -108.18 -66.91
CA THR A 677 -24.75 -108.94 -68.09
C THR A 677 -23.85 -110.14 -68.32
N GLU A 678 -24.44 -111.26 -68.77
CA GLU A 678 -23.69 -112.45 -69.19
C GLU A 678 -22.83 -112.13 -70.43
N GLY A 679 -21.51 -112.16 -70.27
CA GLY A 679 -20.53 -111.99 -71.34
C GLY A 679 -19.96 -113.32 -71.82
N SER A 680 -19.92 -113.53 -73.14
CA SER A 680 -19.31 -114.71 -73.77
C SER A 680 -17.77 -114.66 -73.75
N SER A 681 -17.13 -115.76 -74.14
CA SER A 681 -15.70 -116.01 -73.91
C SER A 681 -14.74 -115.08 -74.67
N THR A 682 -13.95 -114.31 -73.90
CA THR A 682 -12.70 -113.60 -74.25
C THR A 682 -12.78 -112.41 -75.23
N PRO A 683 -12.00 -111.31 -75.02
CA PRO A 683 -11.09 -111.01 -73.89
C PRO A 683 -11.80 -110.40 -72.65
N VAL A 684 -11.02 -110.08 -71.60
CA VAL A 684 -11.50 -109.72 -70.26
C VAL A 684 -11.91 -108.24 -70.06
N GLY A 685 -13.01 -108.05 -69.33
CA GLY A 685 -13.41 -106.82 -68.62
C GLY A 685 -14.69 -107.09 -67.80
N SER A 686 -14.87 -106.65 -66.55
CA SER A 686 -14.04 -105.77 -65.70
C SER A 686 -13.83 -106.39 -64.31
N GLN A 687 -12.66 -106.19 -63.71
CA GLN A 687 -12.43 -106.49 -62.29
C GLN A 687 -12.77 -105.26 -61.45
N MET A 688 -13.97 -105.26 -60.87
CA MET A 688 -14.61 -104.12 -60.21
C MET A 688 -15.10 -102.99 -61.12
N ILE A 689 -16.10 -102.26 -60.59
CA ILE A 689 -16.56 -100.94 -61.01
C ILE A 689 -16.71 -100.06 -59.76
N SER A 690 -16.69 -98.74 -59.91
CA SER A 690 -16.93 -97.82 -58.79
C SER A 690 -18.38 -97.32 -58.83
N LEU A 691 -19.22 -97.85 -57.94
CA LEU A 691 -20.63 -97.48 -57.82
C LEU A 691 -20.77 -96.22 -56.97
N SER A 692 -21.37 -95.16 -57.53
CA SER A 692 -21.66 -93.91 -56.82
C SER A 692 -23.14 -93.83 -56.40
N GLY A 693 -23.40 -93.27 -55.22
CA GLY A 693 -24.73 -92.94 -54.75
C GLY A 693 -24.80 -91.54 -54.15
N LYS A 694 -26.03 -91.03 -54.04
CA LYS A 694 -26.38 -89.76 -53.39
C LYS A 694 -27.67 -89.95 -52.62
N PHE A 695 -27.74 -89.39 -51.41
CA PHE A 695 -28.91 -89.33 -50.56
C PHE A 695 -29.10 -87.90 -50.06
N PHE A 696 -30.35 -87.46 -49.95
CA PHE A 696 -30.72 -86.10 -49.53
C PHE A 696 -31.79 -86.17 -48.44
N GLU A 697 -31.62 -85.40 -47.38
CA GLU A 697 -32.59 -85.30 -46.30
C GLU A 697 -32.78 -83.83 -45.89
N THR A 698 -34.00 -83.49 -45.45
CA THR A 698 -34.24 -82.30 -44.62
C THR A 698 -34.84 -82.77 -43.30
N TYR A 699 -34.20 -82.44 -42.18
CA TYR A 699 -34.60 -82.85 -40.84
C TYR A 699 -34.80 -81.63 -39.95
N THR A 700 -35.97 -81.50 -39.34
CA THR A 700 -36.30 -80.44 -38.38
C THR A 700 -36.21 -81.00 -36.96
N ASN A 701 -35.18 -80.59 -36.22
CA ASN A 701 -35.05 -80.89 -34.80
C ASN A 701 -35.80 -79.84 -33.98
N THR A 702 -36.98 -80.18 -33.48
CA THR A 702 -37.78 -79.34 -32.56
C THR A 702 -37.40 -79.50 -31.09
N ASN A 703 -36.39 -80.31 -30.77
CA ASN A 703 -35.93 -80.51 -29.39
C ASN A 703 -34.97 -79.39 -28.96
N ALA A 704 -35.00 -79.08 -27.66
CA ALA A 704 -34.05 -78.16 -27.01
C ALA A 704 -32.63 -78.76 -26.82
N PHE A 705 -32.34 -79.92 -27.43
CA PHE A 705 -31.06 -80.62 -27.39
C PHE A 705 -30.71 -81.20 -28.77
N PRO A 706 -29.42 -81.42 -29.09
CA PRO A 706 -29.00 -82.02 -30.35
C PRO A 706 -29.47 -83.48 -30.52
N VAL A 707 -29.61 -83.92 -31.78
CA VAL A 707 -29.97 -85.29 -32.17
C VAL A 707 -28.93 -85.83 -33.14
N THR A 708 -28.52 -87.08 -33.00
CA THR A 708 -27.59 -87.73 -33.95
C THR A 708 -28.34 -88.58 -34.96
N ALA A 709 -28.00 -88.44 -36.25
CA ALA A 709 -28.41 -89.34 -37.33
C ALA A 709 -27.16 -90.05 -37.87
N THR A 710 -27.10 -91.38 -37.78
CA THR A 710 -25.97 -92.17 -38.28
C THR A 710 -26.29 -92.77 -39.64
N TYR A 711 -25.47 -92.46 -40.64
CA TYR A 711 -25.59 -93.00 -41.99
C TYR A 711 -24.49 -94.03 -42.22
N THR A 712 -24.84 -95.24 -42.70
CA THR A 712 -23.85 -96.31 -42.97
C THR A 712 -24.06 -96.95 -44.33
N LEU A 713 -23.00 -97.53 -44.89
CA LEU A 713 -23.05 -98.29 -46.14
C LEU A 713 -22.88 -99.78 -45.88
N ASN A 714 -23.85 -100.58 -46.30
CA ASN A 714 -23.72 -102.04 -46.30
C ASN A 714 -23.68 -102.56 -47.76
N GLY A 715 -22.89 -103.58 -48.03
CA GLY A 715 -22.84 -104.25 -49.32
C GLY A 715 -24.10 -105.11 -49.55
N TYR A 716 -24.56 -105.12 -50.80
CA TYR A 716 -25.67 -105.92 -51.29
C TYR A 716 -25.18 -106.88 -52.38
N VAL A 717 -25.51 -108.17 -52.25
CA VAL A 717 -25.22 -109.23 -53.22
C VAL A 717 -26.44 -110.14 -53.39
N GLU A 718 -26.82 -110.43 -54.63
CA GLU A 718 -27.96 -111.29 -54.96
C GLU A 718 -27.62 -112.19 -56.15
N GLY A 719 -27.93 -113.49 -56.05
CA GLY A 719 -27.94 -114.39 -57.20
C GLY A 719 -26.59 -114.74 -57.85
N THR A 720 -25.45 -114.50 -57.18
CA THR A 720 -24.11 -114.71 -57.77
C THR A 720 -23.44 -116.02 -57.34
N ASN A 721 -22.73 -116.65 -58.28
CA ASN A 721 -21.89 -117.82 -58.05
C ASN A 721 -20.40 -117.47 -57.82
N PHE A 722 -20.04 -116.19 -57.69
CA PHE A 722 -18.66 -115.72 -57.52
C PHE A 722 -18.48 -114.93 -56.21
N PRO A 723 -17.31 -115.01 -55.54
CA PRO A 723 -16.99 -114.12 -54.44
C PRO A 723 -16.90 -112.66 -54.91
N VAL A 724 -17.43 -111.76 -54.08
CA VAL A 724 -17.58 -110.33 -54.36
C VAL A 724 -16.67 -109.54 -53.42
N ARG A 725 -15.86 -108.64 -53.97
CA ARG A 725 -15.05 -107.69 -53.22
C ARG A 725 -15.68 -106.31 -53.27
N PHE A 726 -15.75 -105.68 -52.10
CA PHE A 726 -16.16 -104.31 -51.87
C PHE A 726 -14.97 -103.48 -51.38
N ASN A 727 -15.18 -102.16 -51.29
CA ASN A 727 -14.28 -101.14 -50.76
C ASN A 727 -13.03 -100.83 -51.56
N MET A 728 -12.25 -101.82 -51.99
CA MET A 728 -11.00 -101.62 -52.74
C MET A 728 -10.51 -102.94 -53.32
N TRP A 729 -9.58 -102.92 -54.27
CA TRP A 729 -8.96 -104.15 -54.77
C TRP A 729 -8.00 -104.76 -53.74
N SER A 730 -7.21 -103.92 -53.06
CA SER A 730 -6.23 -104.31 -52.06
C SER A 730 -6.04 -103.23 -51.00
N ALA A 731 -5.77 -103.65 -49.76
CA ALA A 731 -5.38 -102.76 -48.65
C ALA A 731 -3.99 -102.11 -48.87
N SER A 732 -3.13 -102.73 -49.69
CA SER A 732 -1.77 -102.26 -49.99
C SER A 732 -1.44 -102.38 -51.49
N GLY A 733 -0.61 -101.46 -51.99
CA GLY A 733 -0.31 -101.34 -53.42
C GLY A 733 -1.32 -100.50 -54.19
N ALA A 734 -1.29 -100.59 -55.53
CA ALA A 734 -2.17 -99.84 -56.39
C ALA A 734 -3.58 -100.46 -56.45
N ASN A 735 -4.62 -99.64 -56.29
CA ASN A 735 -6.01 -100.05 -56.52
C ASN A 735 -6.44 -99.90 -57.99
N PHE A 736 -5.49 -100.04 -58.92
CA PHE A 736 -5.63 -100.20 -60.38
C PHE A 736 -6.56 -99.23 -61.15
N ASN A 737 -6.94 -98.10 -60.53
CA ASN A 737 -7.83 -97.00 -60.96
C ASN A 737 -9.25 -96.96 -60.35
N TRP A 738 -9.70 -98.00 -59.63
CA TRP A 738 -11.00 -98.01 -58.95
C TRP A 738 -11.01 -97.27 -57.60
N GLY A 739 -9.85 -97.14 -56.95
CA GLY A 739 -9.67 -96.34 -55.73
C GLY A 739 -10.02 -97.08 -54.44
N LYS A 740 -10.57 -96.32 -53.48
CA LYS A 740 -11.10 -96.80 -52.19
C LYS A 740 -12.52 -96.27 -52.03
N ALA A 741 -13.36 -97.00 -51.31
CA ALA A 741 -14.70 -96.54 -50.96
C ALA A 741 -14.64 -95.33 -50.02
N THR A 742 -15.53 -94.38 -50.23
CA THR A 742 -15.66 -93.15 -49.46
C THR A 742 -17.13 -92.80 -49.28
N MET A 743 -17.44 -92.13 -48.17
CA MET A 743 -18.69 -91.40 -48.00
C MET A 743 -18.44 -90.02 -47.37
N GLY A 744 -19.28 -89.06 -47.70
CA GLY A 744 -19.20 -87.69 -47.19
C GLY A 744 -20.57 -87.11 -46.91
N ALA A 745 -20.73 -86.46 -45.75
CA ALA A 745 -21.92 -85.75 -45.32
C ALA A 745 -21.65 -84.24 -45.35
N THR A 746 -22.35 -83.52 -46.21
CA THR A 746 -22.38 -82.04 -46.19
C THR A 746 -23.68 -81.58 -45.52
N LEU A 747 -23.56 -80.86 -44.41
CA LEU A 747 -24.67 -80.37 -43.61
C LEU A 747 -24.84 -78.87 -43.84
N PHE A 748 -26.07 -78.43 -44.10
CA PHE A 748 -26.45 -77.03 -43.99
C PHE A 748 -27.54 -76.87 -42.93
N ALA A 749 -27.41 -75.91 -42.02
CA ALA A 749 -28.36 -75.67 -40.94
C ALA A 749 -28.97 -74.27 -41.01
N LYS A 750 -30.18 -74.15 -40.47
CA LYS A 750 -30.79 -72.88 -40.09
C LYS A 750 -31.59 -73.07 -38.80
N ASP A 751 -31.86 -71.99 -38.10
CA ASP A 751 -32.76 -72.01 -36.94
C ASP A 751 -34.23 -72.21 -37.39
N ASN A 752 -35.08 -72.68 -36.48
CA ASN A 752 -36.52 -72.92 -36.73
C ASN A 752 -37.38 -71.67 -36.56
#